data_AF-A0A968E6P1-F1
#
_entry.id   AF-A0A968E6P1-F1
#
_cell.length_a   1.000
_cell.length_b   1.000
_cell.length_c   1.000
_cell.angle_alpha   90.00
_cell.angle_beta   90.00
_cell.angle_gamma   90.00
#
_symmetry.space_group_name_H-M   'P 1'
#
loop_
_entity.id
_entity.type
_entity.pdbx_description
1 polymer ?
#
loop_
_entity_poly.entity_id
_entity_poly.type
_entity_poly.pdbx_seq_one_letter_code
_entity_poly.pdbx_strand_id
1 'polypeptide(L)'
;MTKVLQKTLWLLFLAIILVTCVTCIRQQEIDLQGPLGKAVVQFNRGAALLEQYKYSEAINAFEKVLKYAPDWNAARFNLGLAYFNMLEDPGATDYLKKAQDAFEAVLKADPNHLHAQFCMGLHYEYIGESEKGLEYFRSVYKADRKDSYVAYKYAVTLLSTGSVKEGTELLETIVSADPGFISGIYRLAMQYQRMRQYDKAKALFSRFTELKGAELTGGSFTVLQSYSSVGKYFMALGIDNLPLPPVSGPQQTRVLFSPEIKPFNAETTSWKCTGGAVSLPGIAAGDVDSDGDLDLFITAFGANGEVWLWRNNGKRGFSHDATLAQQGITPCLGDLDNDGDLDLWLGCSGPDLYFENDGKGNFKESEIPVIAGGNLVTSCARLLDIDSDGDLDFLAFHLEGGSVPATELPEPAAGSLYNNNRDGSFTDIAEKLGLTFEKTPLSCVVYDDFDNDRDLDLVVFPAGSGKAIGWINDRAWKYRILDAEATGLSVEGILSATSGDPDKDGERDLLVFTDKETHLFMNQGDFSFTRHEGFTNYCGKLGGTGGQFADMDNDGDLDIIIADAFRRDGSRGPALLVNDWPQDRFIKAEEVDPGNLLSAITIKGNASCVAADFTGNGRCDILLAPIGEKPFLVENESQGGHWIEIDLLGTRGQDQKSRSNNSSIGARMEVKTGTVSQQYVVGVPSGQVAMPPYRIHAGLGTNSKVNWLRIMWPDAVLQAELELPADQVMAITEIQRKVSSCPHLFAWNGSHFEFVSDFGGMGGIGYLLTPDSYSKPDPTEYLPIPNLKPRDGEYILQVLEPIEEVVYFDEAKLIAVDHPIGTKVYPHEMMAVSVAPPPFELFCFKDPIEPLRAVDHRGIDVTEKIHKIDRCYAGATDLDSRFTGYAEEHFVELDFGERLKAVSPQSRLVLFLHGSVEYAYSSTNFAASQAGMRLRAPSIFALRNGTWIELFQEVGYPAGIRHMMTLDVTGRVLASDQQIRISSNMELYWDRIFIASIPETPELHVQEVSVKNADLHFLGYPRGYSPDGRHPILYDYDNVDRGVAWKIMEGNYTRYGEVAELLEKADDCYVIMGRGEELTLRFSVDAFDQVRAGYQRSFILKTDSFCKDMDLYSAYPDTVEPLPFHSMSHYPYGLNEKYPDDEKRREYQRRFNTRRVGGPGN
;
A
#
# COMPACT_ATOMS: atom_id res chain seq x y z
N MET A 1 -22.06 -3.51 -85.60
CA MET A 1 -22.87 -2.83 -84.56
C MET A 1 -22.61 -3.35 -83.13
N THR A 2 -21.70 -4.30 -82.91
CA THR A 2 -21.50 -4.97 -81.61
C THR A 2 -20.30 -4.46 -80.78
N LYS A 3 -19.36 -3.70 -81.37
CA LYS A 3 -18.20 -3.15 -80.62
C LYS A 3 -18.44 -1.78 -79.95
N VAL A 4 -19.48 -1.05 -80.36
CA VAL A 4 -19.83 0.25 -79.76
C VAL A 4 -20.71 0.06 -78.52
N LEU A 5 -21.71 -0.82 -78.56
CA LEU A 5 -22.54 -1.12 -77.39
C LEU A 5 -21.75 -1.73 -76.21
N GLN A 6 -20.72 -2.52 -76.48
CA GLN A 6 -19.94 -3.18 -75.44
C GLN A 6 -18.98 -2.21 -74.72
N LYS A 7 -18.48 -1.17 -75.42
CA LYS A 7 -17.70 -0.08 -74.80
C LYS A 7 -18.60 0.89 -74.01
N THR A 8 -19.82 1.15 -74.47
CA THR A 8 -20.76 2.02 -73.75
C THR A 8 -21.31 1.35 -72.49
N LEU A 9 -21.54 0.03 -72.49
CA LEU A 9 -21.90 -0.71 -71.27
C LEU A 9 -20.76 -0.76 -70.25
N TRP A 10 -19.50 -0.92 -70.69
CA TRP A 10 -18.34 -0.93 -69.80
C TRP A 10 -18.07 0.43 -69.15
N LEU A 11 -18.25 1.53 -69.89
CA LEU A 11 -18.13 2.89 -69.37
C LEU A 11 -19.29 3.27 -68.43
N LEU A 12 -20.51 2.79 -68.67
CA LEU A 12 -21.62 2.94 -67.72
C LEU A 12 -21.42 2.10 -66.45
N PHE A 13 -20.82 0.90 -66.55
CA PHE A 13 -20.53 0.07 -65.38
C PHE A 13 -19.40 0.68 -64.52
N LEU A 14 -18.36 1.25 -65.14
CA LEU A 14 -17.32 1.99 -64.43
C LEU A 14 -17.85 3.30 -63.82
N ALA A 15 -18.74 4.02 -64.52
CA ALA A 15 -19.33 5.25 -64.00
C ALA A 15 -20.34 4.98 -62.87
N ILE A 16 -21.08 3.87 -62.89
CA ILE A 16 -21.95 3.49 -61.77
C ILE A 16 -21.11 3.07 -60.57
N ILE A 17 -20.02 2.31 -60.74
CA ILE A 17 -19.09 1.98 -59.64
C ILE A 17 -18.38 3.24 -59.10
N LEU A 18 -18.00 4.20 -59.95
CA LEU A 18 -17.41 5.47 -59.48
C LEU A 18 -18.43 6.43 -58.85
N VAL A 19 -19.71 6.40 -59.24
CA VAL A 19 -20.74 7.30 -58.71
C VAL A 19 -21.46 6.71 -57.48
N THR A 20 -21.46 5.39 -57.27
CA THR A 20 -21.85 4.79 -55.96
C THR A 20 -20.71 4.72 -54.94
N CYS A 21 -19.46 5.04 -55.31
CA CYS A 21 -18.33 5.12 -54.36
C CYS A 21 -17.96 6.56 -53.93
N VAL A 22 -18.66 7.60 -54.37
CA VAL A 22 -18.30 9.01 -54.07
C VAL A 22 -19.43 9.79 -53.36
N THR A 23 -20.45 9.12 -52.83
CA THR A 23 -21.42 9.75 -51.92
C THR A 23 -21.14 9.34 -50.47
N CYS A 24 -20.51 10.27 -49.73
CA CYS A 24 -20.42 10.33 -48.27
C CYS A 24 -20.02 9.05 -47.53
N ILE A 25 -18.75 8.64 -47.65
CA ILE A 25 -18.02 8.23 -46.44
C ILE A 25 -17.32 9.49 -45.94
N ARG A 26 -18.05 10.32 -45.18
CA ARG A 26 -17.39 11.26 -44.28
C ARG A 26 -16.68 10.37 -43.25
N GLN A 27 -15.34 10.36 -43.26
CA GLN A 27 -14.57 10.02 -42.06
C GLN A 27 -15.12 10.89 -40.93
N GLN A 28 -15.84 10.26 -40.00
CA GLN A 28 -16.12 10.89 -38.72
C GLN A 28 -14.92 10.55 -37.84
N GLU A 29 -13.97 11.48 -37.75
CA GLU A 29 -13.13 11.57 -36.57
C GLU A 29 -14.05 11.55 -35.34
N ILE A 30 -13.68 10.84 -34.29
CA ILE A 30 -14.36 10.96 -33.00
C ILE A 30 -14.12 12.39 -32.53
N ASP A 31 -15.12 13.25 -32.70
CA ASP A 31 -15.08 14.60 -32.16
C ASP A 31 -15.07 14.51 -30.63
N LEU A 32 -13.87 14.56 -30.03
CA LEU A 32 -13.68 14.61 -28.58
C LEU A 32 -14.29 15.88 -27.95
N GLN A 33 -14.63 16.90 -28.75
CA GLN A 33 -15.42 18.06 -28.30
C GLN A 33 -16.94 17.85 -28.42
N GLY A 34 -17.35 16.80 -29.13
CA GLY A 34 -18.73 16.35 -29.30
C GLY A 34 -19.30 15.68 -28.04
N PRO A 35 -20.59 15.28 -28.07
CA PRO A 35 -21.26 14.65 -26.92
C PRO A 35 -20.53 13.42 -26.39
N LEU A 36 -19.93 12.61 -27.27
CA LEU A 36 -19.25 11.36 -26.90
C LEU A 36 -17.94 11.61 -26.15
N GLY A 37 -17.08 12.52 -26.61
CA GLY A 37 -15.87 12.88 -25.88
C GLY A 37 -16.16 13.49 -24.50
N LYS A 38 -17.20 14.32 -24.41
CA LYS A 38 -17.70 14.82 -23.11
C LYS A 38 -18.20 13.69 -22.21
N ALA A 39 -18.81 12.65 -22.78
CA ALA A 39 -19.24 11.48 -22.05
C ALA A 39 -18.03 10.72 -21.48
N VAL A 40 -16.99 10.50 -22.29
CA VAL A 40 -15.75 9.82 -21.88
C VAL A 40 -15.04 10.56 -20.74
N VAL A 41 -14.90 11.88 -20.83
CA VAL A 41 -14.30 12.68 -19.73
C VAL A 41 -15.10 12.56 -18.44
N GLN A 42 -16.44 12.64 -18.51
CA GLN A 42 -17.28 12.46 -17.31
C GLN A 42 -17.26 11.01 -16.81
N PHE A 43 -17.05 10.03 -17.69
CA PHE A 43 -16.94 8.62 -17.32
C PHE A 43 -15.66 8.36 -16.54
N ASN A 44 -14.51 8.80 -17.05
CA ASN A 44 -13.23 8.70 -16.35
C ASN A 44 -13.27 9.44 -15.02
N ARG A 45 -13.85 10.65 -15.01
CA ARG A 45 -14.09 11.40 -13.76
C ARG A 45 -14.98 10.63 -12.78
N GLY A 46 -16.04 9.99 -13.27
CA GLY A 46 -16.94 9.19 -12.43
C GLY A 46 -16.23 7.98 -11.81
N ALA A 47 -15.42 7.27 -12.58
CA ALA A 47 -14.62 6.12 -12.10
C ALA A 47 -13.59 6.58 -11.06
N ALA A 48 -12.91 7.69 -11.33
CA ALA A 48 -11.98 8.30 -10.40
C ALA A 48 -12.64 8.73 -9.09
N LEU A 49 -13.85 9.30 -9.17
CA LEU A 49 -14.62 9.67 -7.99
C LEU A 49 -15.14 8.44 -7.23
N LEU A 50 -15.43 7.32 -7.91
CA LEU A 50 -15.71 6.04 -7.24
C LEU A 50 -14.51 5.58 -6.41
N GLU A 51 -13.29 5.70 -6.95
CA GLU A 51 -12.04 5.32 -6.28
C GLU A 51 -11.57 6.30 -5.21
N GLN A 52 -11.94 7.56 -5.33
CA GLN A 52 -11.85 8.52 -4.23
C GLN A 52 -12.98 8.32 -3.20
N TYR A 53 -13.82 7.29 -3.35
CA TYR A 53 -14.97 6.98 -2.50
C TYR A 53 -16.00 8.13 -2.43
N LYS A 54 -15.98 9.04 -3.41
CA LYS A 54 -16.92 10.17 -3.59
C LYS A 54 -18.11 9.74 -4.44
N TYR A 55 -18.84 8.71 -3.99
CA TYR A 55 -19.90 8.06 -4.76
C TYR A 55 -21.02 9.00 -5.22
N SER A 56 -21.40 9.98 -4.40
CA SER A 56 -22.39 11.00 -4.77
C SER A 56 -21.93 11.86 -5.96
N GLU A 57 -20.65 12.23 -6.01
CA GLU A 57 -20.10 12.97 -7.14
C GLU A 57 -19.94 12.06 -8.37
N ALA A 58 -19.58 10.79 -8.17
CA ALA A 58 -19.51 9.79 -9.22
C ALA A 58 -20.87 9.56 -9.88
N ILE A 59 -21.95 9.43 -9.11
CA ILE A 59 -23.34 9.35 -9.60
C ILE A 59 -23.63 10.54 -10.53
N ASN A 60 -23.34 11.76 -10.08
CA ASN A 60 -23.55 12.97 -10.89
C ASN A 60 -22.72 12.95 -12.18
N ALA A 61 -21.52 12.38 -12.16
CA ALA A 61 -20.68 12.24 -13.33
C ALA A 61 -21.29 11.20 -14.31
N PHE A 62 -21.61 10.00 -13.86
CA PHE A 62 -22.20 8.95 -14.70
C PHE A 62 -23.60 9.28 -15.23
N GLU A 63 -24.43 10.00 -14.48
CA GLU A 63 -25.71 10.53 -14.98
C GLU A 63 -25.51 11.48 -16.16
N LYS A 64 -24.41 12.27 -16.17
CA LYS A 64 -24.05 13.08 -17.34
C LYS A 64 -23.58 12.20 -18.50
N VAL A 65 -22.81 11.14 -18.24
CA VAL A 65 -22.41 10.17 -19.27
C VAL A 65 -23.64 9.61 -19.98
N LEU A 66 -24.62 9.12 -19.22
CA LEU A 66 -25.85 8.52 -19.77
C LEU A 66 -26.80 9.53 -20.44
N LYS A 67 -26.66 10.85 -20.18
CA LYS A 67 -27.34 11.89 -20.98
C LYS A 67 -26.76 12.01 -22.39
N TYR A 68 -25.45 11.81 -22.54
CA TYR A 68 -24.77 11.89 -23.83
C TYR A 68 -24.76 10.56 -24.58
N ALA A 69 -24.62 9.44 -23.85
CA ALA A 69 -24.53 8.08 -24.37
C ALA A 69 -25.47 7.15 -23.55
N PRO A 70 -26.79 7.20 -23.80
CA PRO A 70 -27.76 6.45 -23.00
C PRO A 70 -27.61 4.94 -23.11
N ASP A 71 -27.04 4.41 -24.19
CA ASP A 71 -26.90 2.97 -24.40
C ASP A 71 -25.56 2.41 -23.90
N TRP A 72 -24.72 3.22 -23.23
CA TRP A 72 -23.40 2.77 -22.75
C TRP A 72 -23.54 1.92 -21.47
N ASN A 73 -23.39 0.60 -21.63
CA ASN A 73 -23.55 -0.36 -20.56
C ASN A 73 -22.54 -0.19 -19.42
N ALA A 74 -21.26 0.08 -19.72
CA ALA A 74 -20.25 0.31 -18.67
C ALA A 74 -20.60 1.52 -17.79
N ALA A 75 -21.05 2.63 -18.39
CA ALA A 75 -21.47 3.82 -17.65
C ALA A 75 -22.70 3.54 -16.77
N ARG A 76 -23.63 2.73 -17.28
CA ARG A 76 -24.81 2.31 -16.51
C ARG A 76 -24.44 1.35 -15.39
N PHE A 77 -23.53 0.41 -15.65
CA PHE A 77 -23.01 -0.48 -14.63
C PHE A 77 -22.30 0.30 -13.52
N ASN A 78 -21.38 1.20 -13.87
CA ASN A 78 -20.66 2.04 -12.90
C ASN A 78 -21.60 2.96 -12.12
N LEU A 79 -22.65 3.48 -12.76
CA LEU A 79 -23.73 4.20 -12.04
C LEU A 79 -24.45 3.29 -11.04
N GLY A 80 -24.77 2.06 -11.45
CA GLY A 80 -25.34 1.04 -10.58
C GLY A 80 -24.43 0.72 -9.40
N LEU A 81 -23.13 0.58 -9.65
CA LEU A 81 -22.10 0.36 -8.64
C LEU A 81 -21.98 1.55 -7.68
N ALA A 82 -22.02 2.78 -8.19
CA ALA A 82 -22.02 3.99 -7.36
C ALA A 82 -23.25 4.06 -6.47
N TYR A 83 -24.45 3.72 -6.98
CA TYR A 83 -25.64 3.58 -6.13
C TYR A 83 -25.51 2.43 -5.12
N PHE A 84 -24.92 1.30 -5.52
CA PHE A 84 -24.74 0.14 -4.64
C PHE A 84 -23.72 0.41 -3.51
N ASN A 85 -22.78 1.34 -3.70
CA ASN A 85 -21.85 1.75 -2.64
C ASN A 85 -22.40 2.89 -1.76
N MET A 86 -23.60 3.40 -2.04
CA MET A 86 -24.32 4.40 -1.22
C MET A 86 -25.29 3.75 -0.20
N LEU A 87 -25.14 2.45 0.08
CA LEU A 87 -26.08 1.71 0.93
C LEU A 87 -25.97 2.06 2.42
N GLU A 88 -24.90 2.75 2.83
CA GLU A 88 -24.71 3.22 4.20
C GLU A 88 -25.16 4.68 4.40
N ASP A 89 -25.51 5.38 3.31
CA ASP A 89 -25.97 6.76 3.33
C ASP A 89 -27.48 6.89 3.65
N PRO A 90 -27.92 8.03 4.20
CA PRO A 90 -29.34 8.33 4.37
C PRO A 90 -30.11 8.21 3.04
N GLY A 91 -31.07 7.27 2.97
CA GLY A 91 -31.80 6.95 1.73
C GLY A 91 -31.42 5.63 1.06
N ALA A 92 -30.64 4.77 1.73
CA ALA A 92 -30.18 3.45 1.27
C ALA A 92 -31.19 2.61 0.47
N THR A 93 -32.47 2.57 0.88
CA THR A 93 -33.51 1.78 0.19
C THR A 93 -33.76 2.27 -1.24
N ASP A 94 -33.68 3.58 -1.48
CA ASP A 94 -33.84 4.16 -2.82
C ASP A 94 -32.61 3.88 -3.70
N TYR A 95 -31.41 3.91 -3.13
CA TYR A 95 -30.18 3.62 -3.85
C TYR A 95 -30.04 2.14 -4.21
N LEU A 96 -30.40 1.22 -3.31
CA LEU A 96 -30.43 -0.21 -3.60
C LEU A 96 -31.33 -0.53 -4.79
N LYS A 97 -32.50 0.12 -4.85
CA LYS A 97 -33.43 -0.07 -5.97
C LYS A 97 -32.87 0.49 -7.28
N LYS A 98 -32.25 1.67 -7.24
CA LYS A 98 -31.60 2.26 -8.42
C LYS A 98 -30.42 1.41 -8.93
N ALA A 99 -29.64 0.83 -8.02
CA ALA A 99 -28.56 -0.09 -8.38
C ALA A 99 -29.11 -1.35 -9.09
N GLN A 100 -30.14 -1.97 -8.50
CA GLN A 100 -30.85 -3.10 -9.12
C GLN A 100 -31.33 -2.74 -10.53
N ASP A 101 -32.04 -1.62 -10.68
CA ASP A 101 -32.60 -1.20 -11.97
C ASP A 101 -31.50 -0.95 -13.02
N ALA A 102 -30.34 -0.42 -12.59
CA ALA A 102 -29.18 -0.22 -13.46
C ALA A 102 -28.58 -1.55 -13.91
N PHE A 103 -28.35 -2.50 -13.00
CA PHE A 103 -27.80 -3.82 -13.32
C PHE A 103 -28.75 -4.65 -14.19
N GLU A 104 -30.06 -4.65 -13.89
CA GLU A 104 -31.08 -5.32 -14.71
C GLU A 104 -31.12 -4.75 -16.13
N ALA A 105 -30.98 -3.44 -16.28
CA ALA A 105 -30.91 -2.80 -17.59
C ALA A 105 -29.64 -3.19 -18.36
N VAL A 106 -28.49 -3.35 -17.70
CA VAL A 106 -27.27 -3.90 -18.30
C VAL A 106 -27.50 -5.34 -18.75
N LEU A 107 -28.03 -6.20 -17.88
CA LEU A 107 -28.30 -7.61 -18.20
C LEU A 107 -29.36 -7.81 -19.29
N LYS A 108 -30.29 -6.86 -19.45
CA LYS A 108 -31.25 -6.87 -20.55
C LYS A 108 -30.57 -6.60 -21.90
N ALA A 109 -29.52 -5.78 -21.92
CA ALA A 109 -28.74 -5.48 -23.11
C ALA A 109 -27.69 -6.57 -23.39
N ASP A 110 -27.02 -7.06 -22.36
CA ASP A 110 -26.05 -8.15 -22.40
C ASP A 110 -26.31 -9.16 -21.26
N PRO A 111 -27.05 -10.25 -21.53
CA PRO A 111 -27.35 -11.25 -20.51
C PRO A 111 -26.13 -11.97 -19.93
N ASN A 112 -24.98 -11.94 -20.60
CA ASN A 112 -23.75 -12.61 -20.15
C ASN A 112 -22.77 -11.65 -19.47
N HIS A 113 -23.18 -10.41 -19.20
CA HIS A 113 -22.31 -9.41 -18.58
C HIS A 113 -21.92 -9.82 -17.15
N LEU A 114 -20.71 -10.36 -16.98
CA LEU A 114 -20.27 -11.00 -15.74
C LEU A 114 -20.31 -10.07 -14.52
N HIS A 115 -19.87 -8.81 -14.66
CA HIS A 115 -19.89 -7.86 -13.54
C HIS A 115 -21.32 -7.57 -13.04
N ALA A 116 -22.27 -7.34 -13.97
CA ALA A 116 -23.67 -7.11 -13.62
C ALA A 116 -24.33 -8.38 -13.07
N GLN A 117 -23.99 -9.57 -13.59
CA GLN A 117 -24.43 -10.84 -13.02
C GLN A 117 -23.91 -11.01 -11.60
N PHE A 118 -22.62 -10.79 -11.39
CA PHE A 118 -21.99 -10.86 -10.07
C PHE A 118 -22.66 -9.88 -9.10
N CYS A 119 -22.80 -8.60 -9.48
CA CYS A 119 -23.48 -7.58 -8.69
C CYS A 119 -24.97 -7.87 -8.44
N MET A 120 -25.68 -8.55 -9.35
CA MET A 120 -27.04 -9.03 -9.09
C MET A 120 -27.04 -10.19 -8.10
N GLY A 121 -26.07 -11.09 -8.20
CA GLY A 121 -25.78 -12.07 -7.15
C GLY A 121 -25.60 -11.37 -5.81
N LEU A 122 -24.82 -10.28 -5.81
CA LEU A 122 -24.58 -9.49 -4.63
C LEU A 122 -25.83 -8.80 -4.09
N HIS A 123 -26.66 -8.25 -4.97
CA HIS A 123 -27.94 -7.64 -4.61
C HIS A 123 -28.89 -8.64 -3.94
N TYR A 124 -29.05 -9.84 -4.53
CA TYR A 124 -29.97 -10.85 -4.01
C TYR A 124 -29.54 -11.39 -2.67
N GLU A 125 -28.25 -11.64 -2.50
CA GLU A 125 -27.71 -12.00 -1.20
C GLU A 125 -27.91 -10.83 -0.19
N TYR A 126 -27.70 -9.55 -0.56
CA TYR A 126 -27.93 -8.40 0.34
C TYR A 126 -29.37 -8.31 0.88
N ILE A 127 -30.38 -8.61 0.05
CA ILE A 127 -31.79 -8.64 0.46
C ILE A 127 -32.23 -9.98 1.09
N GLY A 128 -31.30 -10.91 1.26
CA GLY A 128 -31.53 -12.21 1.89
C GLY A 128 -32.18 -13.28 1.02
N GLU A 129 -32.16 -13.12 -0.31
CA GLU A 129 -32.71 -14.04 -1.32
C GLU A 129 -31.60 -14.86 -2.03
N SER A 130 -30.74 -15.52 -1.26
CA SER A 130 -29.51 -16.17 -1.74
C SER A 130 -29.72 -17.33 -2.71
N GLU A 131 -30.90 -17.97 -2.71
CA GLU A 131 -31.24 -18.97 -3.74
C GLU A 131 -31.23 -18.37 -5.15
N LYS A 132 -31.65 -17.11 -5.30
CA LYS A 132 -31.54 -16.39 -6.57
C LYS A 132 -30.11 -15.94 -6.83
N GLY A 133 -29.42 -15.45 -5.79
CA GLY A 133 -28.01 -15.06 -5.89
C GLY A 133 -27.12 -16.21 -6.38
N LEU A 134 -27.39 -17.43 -5.91
CA LEU A 134 -26.70 -18.66 -6.31
C LEU A 134 -26.71 -18.90 -7.82
N GLU A 135 -27.80 -18.60 -8.51
CA GLU A 135 -27.88 -18.77 -9.97
C GLU A 135 -26.94 -17.81 -10.71
N TYR A 136 -26.83 -16.57 -10.22
CA TYR A 136 -25.90 -15.58 -10.75
C TYR A 136 -24.45 -15.97 -10.48
N PHE A 137 -24.08 -16.28 -9.23
CA PHE A 137 -22.71 -16.71 -8.93
C PHE A 137 -22.32 -17.99 -9.67
N ARG A 138 -23.25 -18.93 -9.84
CA ARG A 138 -23.04 -20.12 -10.68
C ARG A 138 -22.74 -19.74 -12.13
N SER A 139 -23.45 -18.76 -12.68
CA SER A 139 -23.24 -18.27 -14.04
C SER A 139 -21.85 -17.66 -14.19
N VAL A 140 -21.48 -16.75 -13.28
CA VAL A 140 -20.17 -16.10 -13.29
C VAL A 140 -19.05 -17.12 -13.07
N TYR A 141 -19.19 -18.02 -12.11
CA TYR A 141 -18.21 -19.10 -11.86
C TYR A 141 -18.06 -20.05 -13.05
N LYS A 142 -19.10 -20.28 -13.84
CA LYS A 142 -18.97 -21.09 -15.07
C LYS A 142 -18.15 -20.39 -16.14
N ALA A 143 -18.20 -19.06 -16.18
CA ALA A 143 -17.46 -18.25 -17.14
C ALA A 143 -16.02 -18.00 -16.67
N ASP A 144 -15.81 -17.77 -15.38
CA ASP A 144 -14.52 -17.50 -14.76
C ASP A 144 -14.34 -18.39 -13.52
N ARG A 145 -13.69 -19.54 -13.73
CA ARG A 145 -13.44 -20.54 -12.68
C ARG A 145 -12.16 -20.30 -11.90
N LYS A 146 -11.24 -19.52 -12.46
CA LYS A 146 -9.91 -19.29 -11.92
C LYS A 146 -9.94 -18.17 -10.88
N ASP A 147 -10.86 -17.21 -11.03
CA ASP A 147 -11.03 -16.13 -10.06
C ASP A 147 -11.45 -16.67 -8.68
N SER A 148 -10.52 -16.54 -7.71
CA SER A 148 -10.70 -17.00 -6.33
C SER A 148 -11.91 -16.36 -5.66
N TYR A 149 -12.26 -15.10 -5.98
CA TYR A 149 -13.40 -14.38 -5.40
C TYR A 149 -14.73 -14.93 -5.88
N VAL A 150 -14.87 -15.17 -7.18
CA VAL A 150 -16.06 -15.76 -7.79
C VAL A 150 -16.25 -17.18 -7.30
N ALA A 151 -15.18 -18.00 -7.33
CA ALA A 151 -15.22 -19.37 -6.84
C ALA A 151 -15.60 -19.40 -5.36
N TYR A 152 -15.03 -18.52 -4.55
CA TYR A 152 -15.34 -18.38 -3.13
C TYR A 152 -16.78 -17.94 -2.88
N LYS A 153 -17.26 -16.88 -3.55
CA LYS A 153 -18.66 -16.44 -3.42
C LYS A 153 -19.59 -17.59 -3.79
N TYR A 154 -19.39 -18.24 -4.94
CA TYR A 154 -20.20 -19.39 -5.33
C TYR A 154 -20.15 -20.53 -4.29
N ALA A 155 -18.97 -20.85 -3.75
CA ALA A 155 -18.82 -21.88 -2.72
C ALA A 155 -19.54 -21.53 -1.42
N VAL A 156 -19.43 -20.28 -0.97
CA VAL A 156 -20.10 -19.78 0.24
C VAL A 156 -21.61 -19.76 0.05
N THR A 157 -22.12 -19.30 -1.10
CA THR A 157 -23.56 -19.35 -1.41
C THR A 157 -24.05 -20.79 -1.47
N LEU A 158 -23.30 -21.73 -2.08
CA LEU A 158 -23.65 -23.16 -2.07
C LEU A 158 -23.78 -23.72 -0.64
N LEU A 159 -22.88 -23.33 0.26
CA LEU A 159 -22.94 -23.74 1.66
C LEU A 159 -24.17 -23.14 2.37
N SER A 160 -24.50 -21.86 2.10
CA SER A 160 -25.65 -21.19 2.72
C SER A 160 -27.00 -21.76 2.28
N THR A 161 -27.14 -22.12 1.01
CA THR A 161 -28.39 -22.67 0.44
C THR A 161 -28.52 -24.18 0.67
N GLY A 162 -27.62 -24.79 1.45
CA GLY A 162 -27.70 -26.19 1.87
C GLY A 162 -27.02 -27.20 0.94
N SER A 163 -26.33 -26.76 -0.12
CA SER A 163 -25.53 -27.60 -1.03
C SER A 163 -24.14 -27.91 -0.47
N VAL A 164 -24.12 -28.47 0.75
CA VAL A 164 -22.93 -28.64 1.60
C VAL A 164 -21.77 -29.37 0.91
N LYS A 165 -22.06 -30.47 0.21
CA LYS A 165 -21.02 -31.30 -0.41
C LYS A 165 -20.28 -30.56 -1.53
N GLU A 166 -21.03 -29.97 -2.45
CA GLU A 166 -20.48 -29.25 -3.61
C GLU A 166 -19.71 -28.01 -3.16
N GLY A 167 -20.24 -27.24 -2.20
CA GLY A 167 -19.51 -26.08 -1.65
C GLY A 167 -18.23 -26.46 -0.92
N THR A 168 -18.18 -27.61 -0.23
CA THR A 168 -16.95 -28.08 0.44
C THR A 168 -15.90 -28.53 -0.57
N GLU A 169 -16.27 -29.30 -1.60
CA GLU A 169 -15.36 -29.75 -2.67
C GLU A 169 -14.80 -28.55 -3.47
N LEU A 170 -15.60 -27.51 -3.66
CA LEU A 170 -15.15 -26.29 -4.30
C LEU A 170 -14.15 -25.51 -3.43
N LEU A 171 -14.42 -25.38 -2.12
CA LEU A 171 -13.45 -24.78 -1.19
C LEU A 171 -12.14 -25.57 -1.12
N GLU A 172 -12.18 -26.90 -1.15
CA GLU A 172 -10.98 -27.75 -1.24
C GLU A 172 -10.15 -27.41 -2.49
N THR A 173 -10.83 -27.21 -3.63
CA THR A 173 -10.18 -26.85 -4.90
C THR A 173 -9.54 -25.47 -4.82
N ILE A 174 -10.26 -24.47 -4.29
CA ILE A 174 -9.75 -23.10 -4.10
C ILE A 174 -8.50 -23.11 -3.22
N VAL A 175 -8.57 -23.75 -2.04
CA VAL A 175 -7.45 -23.79 -1.07
C VAL A 175 -6.23 -24.57 -1.56
N SER A 176 -6.43 -25.49 -2.51
CA SER A 176 -5.33 -26.18 -3.18
C SER A 176 -4.72 -25.35 -4.30
N ALA A 177 -5.53 -24.62 -5.06
CA ALA A 177 -5.07 -23.76 -6.16
C ALA A 177 -4.40 -22.49 -5.66
N ASP A 178 -4.96 -21.90 -4.60
CA ASP A 178 -4.45 -20.73 -3.92
C ASP A 178 -4.19 -21.08 -2.43
N PRO A 179 -2.97 -21.58 -2.16
CA PRO A 179 -2.43 -21.79 -0.83
C PRO A 179 -2.53 -20.63 0.17
N GLY A 180 -2.60 -19.39 -0.31
CA GLY A 180 -2.63 -18.16 0.47
C GLY A 180 -4.04 -17.57 0.61
N PHE A 181 -5.08 -18.17 0.00
CA PHE A 181 -6.44 -17.63 0.10
C PHE A 181 -7.10 -17.87 1.46
N ILE A 182 -6.76 -17.03 2.44
CA ILE A 182 -7.16 -17.09 3.85
C ILE A 182 -8.66 -17.29 4.02
N SER A 183 -9.46 -16.50 3.32
CA SER A 183 -10.92 -16.56 3.38
C SER A 183 -11.43 -17.96 3.02
N GLY A 184 -10.83 -18.59 2.00
CA GLY A 184 -11.11 -19.97 1.61
C GLY A 184 -10.61 -20.98 2.63
N ILE A 185 -9.39 -20.81 3.15
CA ILE A 185 -8.76 -21.72 4.13
C ILE A 185 -9.57 -21.73 5.42
N TYR A 186 -9.87 -20.56 5.98
CA TYR A 186 -10.69 -20.42 7.18
C TYR A 186 -12.09 -20.99 6.97
N ARG A 187 -12.74 -20.66 5.85
CA ARG A 187 -14.08 -21.18 5.56
C ARG A 187 -14.08 -22.70 5.41
N LEU A 188 -13.06 -23.28 4.76
CA LEU A 188 -12.92 -24.73 4.62
C LEU A 188 -12.61 -25.40 5.96
N ALA A 189 -11.75 -24.80 6.78
CA ALA A 189 -11.44 -25.27 8.13
C ALA A 189 -12.70 -25.29 9.01
N MET A 190 -13.46 -24.19 9.02
CA MET A 190 -14.76 -24.09 9.69
C MET A 190 -15.76 -25.12 9.17
N GLN A 191 -15.76 -25.39 7.87
CA GLN A 191 -16.64 -26.37 7.25
C GLN A 191 -16.27 -27.81 7.65
N TYR A 192 -14.99 -28.17 7.64
CA TYR A 192 -14.52 -29.46 8.17
C TYR A 192 -14.80 -29.63 9.67
N GLN A 193 -14.71 -28.55 10.44
CA GLN A 193 -15.09 -28.56 11.85
C GLN A 193 -16.59 -28.86 12.02
N ARG A 194 -17.47 -28.23 11.23
CA ARG A 194 -18.92 -28.53 11.19
C ARG A 194 -19.20 -29.99 10.79
N MET A 195 -18.40 -30.53 9.86
CA MET A 195 -18.47 -31.93 9.41
C MET A 195 -17.79 -32.93 10.37
N ARG A 196 -17.24 -32.47 11.50
CA ARG A 196 -16.50 -33.27 12.50
C ARG A 196 -15.26 -33.97 11.94
N GLN A 197 -14.65 -33.43 10.89
CA GLN A 197 -13.39 -33.89 10.31
C GLN A 197 -12.22 -33.15 10.95
N TYR A 198 -12.02 -33.36 12.26
CA TYR A 198 -11.10 -32.55 13.05
C TYR A 198 -9.64 -32.61 12.60
N ASP A 199 -9.17 -33.74 12.08
CA ASP A 199 -7.78 -33.86 11.60
C ASP A 199 -7.51 -32.97 10.38
N LYS A 200 -8.47 -32.90 9.44
CA LYS A 200 -8.38 -32.00 8.28
C LYS A 200 -8.56 -30.55 8.67
N ALA A 201 -9.53 -30.27 9.55
CA ALA A 201 -9.75 -28.94 10.09
C ALA A 201 -8.48 -28.43 10.79
N LYS A 202 -7.85 -29.26 11.63
CA LYS A 202 -6.61 -28.95 12.36
C LYS A 202 -5.46 -28.61 11.43
N ALA A 203 -5.26 -29.36 10.34
CA ALA A 203 -4.20 -29.06 9.37
C ALA A 203 -4.42 -27.71 8.67
N LEU A 204 -5.66 -27.42 8.26
CA LEU A 204 -5.99 -26.13 7.64
C LEU A 204 -5.97 -24.97 8.62
N PHE A 205 -6.36 -25.22 9.86
CA PHE A 205 -6.22 -24.28 10.94
C PHE A 205 -4.73 -24.03 11.25
N SER A 206 -3.87 -25.06 11.29
CA SER A 206 -2.41 -24.90 11.45
C SER A 206 -1.84 -24.05 10.34
N ARG A 207 -2.23 -24.34 9.11
CA ARG A 207 -1.90 -23.53 7.95
C ARG A 207 -2.44 -22.10 8.07
N PHE A 208 -3.70 -21.90 8.49
CA PHE A 208 -4.28 -20.59 8.75
C PHE A 208 -3.56 -19.85 9.89
N THR A 209 -3.03 -20.52 10.91
CA THR A 209 -2.24 -19.89 11.98
C THR A 209 -0.81 -19.59 11.55
N GLU A 210 -0.21 -20.43 10.73
CA GLU A 210 1.11 -20.21 10.14
C GLU A 210 1.06 -19.07 9.14
N LEU A 211 0.09 -19.10 8.23
CA LEU A 211 -0.25 -18.03 7.30
C LEU A 211 -0.58 -16.80 8.11
N LYS A 212 -1.67 -16.78 8.90
CA LYS A 212 -2.06 -15.60 9.68
C LYS A 212 -0.94 -15.05 10.53
N GLY A 213 -0.11 -15.90 11.18
CA GLY A 213 1.06 -15.54 11.98
C GLY A 213 2.12 -14.69 11.25
N ALA A 214 2.15 -14.75 9.92
CA ALA A 214 2.92 -13.89 9.03
C ALA A 214 2.07 -13.19 7.95
N GLU A 215 0.76 -13.10 8.16
CA GLU A 215 -0.26 -12.42 7.33
C GLU A 215 -0.89 -11.27 8.10
N LEU A 216 -0.65 -11.25 9.41
CA LEU A 216 -0.68 -10.03 10.17
C LEU A 216 0.15 -8.97 9.42
N THR A 217 1.20 -9.34 8.67
CA THR A 217 2.20 -8.56 7.90
C THR A 217 1.99 -8.40 6.41
N GLY A 218 0.81 -8.76 5.90
CA GLY A 218 0.56 -8.74 4.48
C GLY A 218 -0.80 -8.27 3.98
N GLY A 219 -1.45 -7.26 4.56
CA GLY A 219 -2.59 -6.58 3.90
C GLY A 219 -3.55 -7.55 3.21
N SER A 220 -4.13 -8.48 3.95
CA SER A 220 -4.66 -9.72 3.39
C SER A 220 -6.07 -9.60 2.82
N PHE A 221 -6.25 -9.97 1.57
CA PHE A 221 -7.56 -10.09 0.93
C PHE A 221 -8.65 -10.82 1.72
N THR A 222 -9.63 -10.03 2.17
CA THR A 222 -10.99 -10.51 2.37
C THR A 222 -11.88 -9.83 1.33
N VAL A 223 -12.77 -10.61 0.73
CA VAL A 223 -13.73 -10.23 -0.32
C VAL A 223 -14.71 -9.11 0.11
N LEU A 224 -14.23 -7.90 0.46
CA LEU A 224 -15.09 -6.89 1.06
C LEU A 224 -16.12 -6.34 0.08
N GLN A 225 -17.34 -6.01 0.53
CA GLN A 225 -18.38 -5.36 -0.26
C GLN A 225 -18.28 -3.85 -0.33
N SER A 226 -17.10 -3.31 -0.06
CA SER A 226 -16.73 -2.00 -0.55
C SER A 226 -16.28 -2.08 -2.01
N TYR A 227 -16.32 -0.95 -2.69
CA TYR A 227 -15.68 -0.79 -3.98
C TYR A 227 -14.23 -1.30 -3.93
N SER A 228 -13.79 -2.06 -4.95
CA SER A 228 -12.46 -2.68 -5.13
C SER A 228 -12.09 -3.93 -4.33
N SER A 229 -12.98 -4.45 -3.50
CA SER A 229 -12.62 -5.52 -2.55
C SER A 229 -13.38 -6.83 -2.73
N VAL A 230 -14.46 -6.89 -3.54
CA VAL A 230 -15.18 -8.16 -3.83
C VAL A 230 -14.56 -8.91 -5.02
N GLY A 231 -13.30 -8.61 -5.36
CA GLY A 231 -12.68 -8.99 -6.62
C GLY A 231 -13.07 -8.08 -7.79
N LYS A 232 -12.45 -8.32 -8.93
CA LYS A 232 -12.53 -7.49 -10.14
C LYS A 232 -13.96 -7.19 -10.62
N TYR A 233 -14.91 -8.11 -10.38
CA TYR A 233 -16.30 -7.95 -10.81
C TYR A 233 -17.11 -6.89 -10.03
N PHE A 234 -16.53 -6.28 -8.99
CA PHE A 234 -17.10 -5.19 -8.20
C PHE A 234 -16.25 -3.91 -8.24
N MET A 235 -15.53 -3.71 -9.35
CA MET A 235 -14.79 -2.48 -9.66
C MET A 235 -15.47 -1.70 -10.76
N ALA A 236 -15.17 -0.40 -10.88
CA ALA A 236 -15.64 0.37 -12.00
C ALA A 236 -15.05 -0.25 -13.27
N LEU A 237 -15.91 -0.48 -14.25
CA LEU A 237 -15.47 -0.82 -15.58
C LEU A 237 -14.72 0.37 -16.16
N GLY A 238 -13.65 0.08 -16.90
CA GLY A 238 -13.00 1.04 -17.76
C GLY A 238 -13.91 1.46 -18.92
N ILE A 239 -13.35 2.25 -19.82
CA ILE A 239 -14.01 2.63 -21.07
C ILE A 239 -14.23 1.44 -22.02
N ASP A 240 -13.76 0.26 -21.62
CA ASP A 240 -13.89 -1.02 -22.31
C ASP A 240 -15.36 -1.32 -22.57
N ASN A 241 -15.67 -1.72 -23.80
CA ASN A 241 -17.04 -1.85 -24.34
C ASN A 241 -17.76 -0.53 -24.63
N LEU A 242 -17.07 0.62 -24.68
CA LEU A 242 -17.59 1.74 -25.45
C LEU A 242 -17.75 1.24 -26.90
N PRO A 243 -18.96 1.30 -27.50
CA PRO A 243 -19.10 1.10 -28.94
C PRO A 243 -18.52 2.33 -29.63
N LEU A 244 -17.19 2.49 -29.55
CA LEU A 244 -16.48 3.35 -30.45
C LEU A 244 -16.66 2.72 -31.83
N PRO A 245 -17.14 3.45 -32.84
CA PRO A 245 -16.89 3.02 -34.20
C PRO A 245 -15.38 2.74 -34.29
N PRO A 246 -14.94 1.65 -34.95
CA PRO A 246 -13.52 1.37 -35.09
C PRO A 246 -12.84 2.67 -35.52
N VAL A 247 -11.78 3.04 -34.79
CA VAL A 247 -10.92 4.15 -35.22
C VAL A 247 -10.66 3.93 -36.69
N SER A 248 -10.98 4.94 -37.50
CA SER A 248 -11.01 4.80 -38.94
C SER A 248 -9.60 4.58 -39.48
N GLY A 249 -9.16 3.32 -39.53
CA GLY A 249 -7.81 2.93 -39.90
C GLY A 249 -6.75 3.47 -38.94
N PRO A 250 -5.51 2.97 -39.02
CA PRO A 250 -4.44 3.54 -38.24
C PRO A 250 -4.28 5.00 -38.67
N GLN A 251 -4.33 5.93 -37.72
CA GLN A 251 -3.49 7.11 -37.86
C GLN A 251 -2.10 6.58 -37.60
N GLN A 252 -1.50 5.96 -38.63
CA GLN A 252 -0.18 5.36 -38.57
C GLN A 252 0.79 6.53 -38.43
N THR A 253 0.96 6.99 -37.20
CA THR A 253 1.90 8.06 -36.90
C THR A 253 3.26 7.47 -37.15
N ARG A 254 4.02 8.13 -38.02
CA ARG A 254 5.38 7.70 -38.28
C ARG A 254 6.20 8.16 -37.11
N VAL A 255 6.82 7.22 -36.40
CA VAL A 255 7.87 7.57 -35.44
C VAL A 255 9.08 8.05 -36.24
N LEU A 256 9.36 9.36 -36.14
CA LEU A 256 10.43 10.03 -36.86
C LEU A 256 11.61 10.23 -35.92
N PHE A 257 12.80 9.92 -36.41
CA PHE A 257 14.05 10.16 -35.69
C PHE A 257 14.88 11.21 -36.39
N SER A 258 15.68 11.94 -35.64
CA SER A 258 16.64 12.90 -36.19
C SER A 258 17.65 12.18 -37.10
N PRO A 259 18.02 12.76 -38.26
CA PRO A 259 19.14 12.27 -39.06
C PRO A 259 20.50 12.53 -38.40
N GLU A 260 20.55 13.39 -37.38
CA GLU A 260 21.75 13.65 -36.60
C GLU A 260 21.77 12.73 -35.37
N ILE A 261 22.60 11.69 -35.44
CA ILE A 261 22.95 10.87 -34.27
C ILE A 261 23.97 11.64 -33.43
N LYS A 262 23.78 11.68 -32.11
CA LYS A 262 24.66 12.40 -31.18
C LYS A 262 25.56 11.41 -30.43
N PRO A 263 26.76 11.10 -30.95
CA PRO A 263 27.68 10.20 -30.29
C PRO A 263 28.40 10.86 -29.11
N PHE A 264 28.69 10.06 -28.10
CA PHE A 264 29.48 10.43 -26.95
C PHE A 264 30.95 10.54 -27.36
N ASN A 265 31.78 11.19 -26.52
CA ASN A 265 33.17 11.44 -26.89
C ASN A 265 34.14 10.26 -26.64
N ALA A 266 33.63 9.12 -26.15
CA ALA A 266 34.40 7.90 -25.86
C ALA A 266 33.70 6.63 -26.36
N GLU A 267 34.50 5.59 -26.63
CA GLU A 267 34.02 4.27 -27.06
C GLU A 267 33.93 3.31 -25.88
N THR A 268 32.89 2.49 -25.85
CA THR A 268 32.85 1.34 -24.93
C THR A 268 33.60 0.16 -25.55
N THR A 269 34.23 -0.66 -24.73
CA THR A 269 35.04 -1.79 -25.19
C THR A 269 34.81 -3.02 -24.34
N SER A 270 34.81 -4.19 -24.97
CA SER A 270 34.80 -5.46 -24.25
C SER A 270 36.06 -5.56 -23.39
N TRP A 271 35.88 -5.96 -22.13
CA TRP A 271 36.95 -6.03 -21.15
C TRP A 271 36.91 -7.36 -20.39
N LYS A 272 38.05 -7.76 -19.82
CA LYS A 272 38.19 -9.07 -19.18
C LYS A 272 37.71 -9.05 -17.74
N CYS A 273 36.82 -9.97 -17.39
CA CYS A 273 36.40 -10.26 -16.02
C CYS A 273 36.91 -11.65 -15.59
N THR A 274 36.66 -12.03 -14.34
CA THR A 274 37.00 -13.36 -13.85
C THR A 274 36.33 -14.44 -14.70
N GLY A 275 37.10 -15.37 -15.26
CA GLY A 275 36.59 -16.49 -16.07
C GLY A 275 35.96 -16.14 -17.43
N GLY A 276 35.92 -14.86 -17.85
CA GLY A 276 35.25 -14.45 -19.08
C GLY A 276 35.49 -13.01 -19.52
N ALA A 277 34.49 -12.40 -20.15
CA ALA A 277 34.52 -11.00 -20.56
C ALA A 277 33.15 -10.33 -20.42
N VAL A 278 33.16 -9.03 -20.12
CA VAL A 278 31.97 -8.19 -20.16
C VAL A 278 31.93 -7.52 -21.54
N SER A 279 30.86 -7.78 -22.27
CA SER A 279 30.66 -7.34 -23.66
C SER A 279 29.30 -6.68 -23.87
N LEU A 280 28.67 -6.19 -22.79
CA LEU A 280 27.44 -5.41 -22.81
C LEU A 280 27.62 -4.21 -21.85
N PRO A 281 27.57 -2.98 -22.34
CA PRO A 281 27.65 -1.79 -21.49
C PRO A 281 26.42 -1.67 -20.60
N GLY A 282 26.62 -1.42 -19.31
CA GLY A 282 25.55 -1.11 -18.36
C GLY A 282 25.09 0.35 -18.48
N ILE A 283 23.80 0.61 -18.21
CA ILE A 283 23.20 1.94 -18.23
C ILE A 283 22.30 2.11 -16.99
N ALA A 284 22.44 3.21 -16.27
CA ALA A 284 21.42 3.69 -15.34
C ALA A 284 21.12 5.16 -15.63
N ALA A 285 19.84 5.55 -15.62
CA ALA A 285 19.39 6.90 -15.90
C ALA A 285 18.61 7.47 -14.72
N GLY A 286 18.79 8.74 -14.41
CA GLY A 286 18.09 9.43 -13.32
C GLY A 286 18.56 10.86 -13.16
N ASP A 287 17.75 11.73 -12.57
CA ASP A 287 18.12 13.10 -12.22
C ASP A 287 18.90 13.08 -10.90
N VAL A 288 20.24 13.12 -10.97
CA VAL A 288 21.11 12.92 -9.78
C VAL A 288 21.62 14.23 -9.17
N ASP A 289 21.38 15.39 -9.78
CA ASP A 289 21.60 16.71 -9.15
C ASP A 289 20.33 17.55 -8.97
N SER A 290 19.16 16.95 -9.14
CA SER A 290 17.85 17.59 -8.96
C SER A 290 17.67 18.85 -9.84
N ASP A 291 18.28 18.86 -11.04
CA ASP A 291 18.16 19.98 -11.98
C ASP A 291 16.98 19.83 -12.97
N GLY A 292 16.34 18.66 -12.96
CA GLY A 292 15.20 18.29 -13.79
C GLY A 292 15.58 17.53 -15.06
N ASP A 293 16.87 17.50 -15.43
CA ASP A 293 17.37 16.79 -16.60
C ASP A 293 17.89 15.39 -16.21
N LEU A 294 17.63 14.39 -17.05
CA LEU A 294 18.08 13.03 -16.78
C LEU A 294 19.58 12.85 -17.08
N ASP A 295 20.34 12.40 -16.09
CA ASP A 295 21.76 12.04 -16.18
C ASP A 295 21.96 10.54 -16.41
N LEU A 296 23.21 10.14 -16.70
CA LEU A 296 23.53 8.76 -17.08
C LEU A 296 24.80 8.22 -16.41
N PHE A 297 24.72 6.98 -15.96
CA PHE A 297 25.87 6.13 -15.68
C PHE A 297 26.03 5.13 -16.81
N ILE A 298 27.20 5.09 -17.43
CA ILE A 298 27.52 4.11 -18.47
C ILE A 298 28.80 3.37 -18.10
N THR A 299 28.78 2.04 -18.20
CA THR A 299 29.95 1.17 -17.91
C THR A 299 30.71 0.80 -19.19
N ALA A 300 31.76 -0.03 -19.03
CA ALA A 300 32.55 -0.58 -20.13
C ALA A 300 33.42 0.43 -20.91
N PHE A 301 33.81 1.56 -20.31
CA PHE A 301 34.85 2.43 -20.89
C PHE A 301 36.26 1.91 -20.56
N GLY A 302 37.19 2.13 -21.48
CA GLY A 302 38.60 1.76 -21.28
C GLY A 302 38.83 0.24 -21.14
N ALA A 303 40.08 -0.14 -20.88
CA ALA A 303 40.49 -1.55 -20.87
C ALA A 303 40.03 -2.34 -19.62
N ASN A 304 39.56 -1.64 -18.59
CA ASN A 304 39.24 -2.18 -17.27
C ASN A 304 37.76 -2.03 -16.89
N GLY A 305 36.87 -1.69 -17.82
CA GLY A 305 35.44 -1.55 -17.52
C GLY A 305 35.12 -0.37 -16.61
N GLU A 306 35.66 0.81 -16.93
CA GLU A 306 35.40 2.04 -16.18
C GLU A 306 33.92 2.45 -16.26
N VAL A 307 33.43 3.01 -15.15
CA VAL A 307 32.07 3.55 -15.01
C VAL A 307 32.14 5.07 -14.97
N TRP A 308 31.47 5.70 -15.93
CA TRP A 308 31.50 7.15 -16.10
C TRP A 308 30.12 7.75 -15.87
N LEU A 309 30.08 8.84 -15.10
CA LEU A 309 28.92 9.72 -14.96
C LEU A 309 28.93 10.73 -16.11
N TRP A 310 27.79 10.83 -16.79
CA TRP A 310 27.53 11.75 -17.88
C TRP A 310 26.41 12.69 -17.49
N ARG A 311 26.74 13.98 -17.41
CA ARG A 311 25.80 15.03 -17.07
C ARG A 311 25.06 15.54 -18.28
N ASN A 312 23.74 15.60 -18.18
CA ASN A 312 22.90 16.44 -19.00
C ASN A 312 22.90 17.86 -18.44
N ASN A 313 22.61 18.86 -19.26
CA ASN A 313 22.60 20.26 -18.80
C ASN A 313 21.53 21.09 -19.52
N GLY A 314 20.49 20.39 -19.99
CA GLY A 314 19.36 20.95 -20.71
C GLY A 314 19.69 21.44 -22.13
N LYS A 315 20.93 21.31 -22.61
CA LYS A 315 21.33 21.73 -23.97
C LYS A 315 21.37 20.59 -24.97
N ARG A 316 20.59 19.53 -24.71
CA ARG A 316 20.40 18.37 -25.61
C ARG A 316 21.72 17.64 -25.89
N GLY A 317 22.50 17.35 -24.86
CA GLY A 317 23.75 16.62 -24.99
C GLY A 317 24.41 16.32 -23.64
N PHE A 318 25.23 15.27 -23.64
CA PHE A 318 25.91 14.76 -22.45
C PHE A 318 27.38 15.14 -22.42
N SER A 319 27.88 15.48 -21.23
CA SER A 319 29.31 15.64 -20.97
C SER A 319 29.80 14.70 -19.89
N HIS A 320 30.96 14.10 -20.11
CA HIS A 320 31.66 13.32 -19.09
C HIS A 320 32.00 14.24 -17.91
N ASP A 321 31.51 13.88 -16.72
CA ASP A 321 31.67 14.65 -15.49
C ASP A 321 32.69 13.98 -14.56
N ALA A 322 32.49 12.68 -14.30
CA ALA A 322 33.37 11.91 -13.42
C ALA A 322 33.57 10.46 -13.90
N THR A 323 34.73 9.89 -13.56
CA THR A 323 34.97 8.44 -13.62
C THR A 323 34.88 7.93 -12.18
N LEU A 324 33.85 7.14 -11.87
CA LEU A 324 33.55 6.73 -10.49
C LEU A 324 34.30 5.46 -10.08
N ALA A 325 34.34 4.47 -10.97
CA ALA A 325 34.85 3.14 -10.64
C ALA A 325 35.50 2.45 -11.84
N GLN A 326 36.15 1.32 -11.58
CA GLN A 326 36.61 0.35 -12.58
C GLN A 326 35.93 -0.99 -12.34
N GLN A 327 35.94 -1.86 -13.35
CA GLN A 327 35.36 -3.21 -13.30
C GLN A 327 33.84 -3.24 -13.03
N GLY A 328 33.13 -2.13 -13.31
CA GLY A 328 31.69 -2.05 -13.10
C GLY A 328 30.90 -2.70 -14.24
N ILE A 329 29.80 -3.35 -13.87
CA ILE A 329 28.95 -4.16 -14.77
C ILE A 329 27.52 -3.63 -14.73
N THR A 330 26.89 -3.62 -13.56
CA THR A 330 25.46 -3.33 -13.36
C THR A 330 25.26 -2.10 -12.48
N PRO A 331 25.06 -0.90 -13.05
CA PRO A 331 24.68 0.28 -12.28
C PRO A 331 23.19 0.24 -11.91
N CYS A 332 22.86 0.51 -10.66
CA CYS A 332 21.50 0.67 -10.15
C CYS A 332 21.42 1.96 -9.34
N LEU A 333 20.60 2.91 -9.78
CA LEU A 333 20.27 4.09 -8.99
C LEU A 333 19.17 3.77 -7.99
N GLY A 334 19.10 4.46 -6.86
CA GLY A 334 18.04 4.39 -5.85
C GLY A 334 18.46 5.15 -4.60
N ASP A 335 17.52 5.62 -3.79
CA ASP A 335 17.79 6.29 -2.52
C ASP A 335 17.99 5.23 -1.42
N LEU A 336 19.25 4.98 -1.07
CA LEU A 336 19.67 3.82 -0.28
C LEU A 336 19.85 4.15 1.19
N ASP A 337 20.21 5.40 1.51
CA ASP A 337 20.29 5.90 2.88
C ASP A 337 19.04 6.68 3.34
N ASN A 338 18.04 6.80 2.46
CA ASN A 338 16.76 7.45 2.67
C ASN A 338 16.86 8.97 2.92
N ASP A 339 17.85 9.65 2.33
CA ASP A 339 18.04 11.10 2.48
C ASP A 339 17.27 11.94 1.44
N GLY A 340 16.68 11.30 0.43
CA GLY A 340 15.89 11.91 -0.63
C GLY A 340 16.62 12.02 -1.97
N ASP A 341 17.90 11.67 -2.04
CA ASP A 341 18.73 11.76 -3.24
C ASP A 341 18.97 10.37 -3.86
N LEU A 342 19.18 10.31 -5.19
CA LEU A 342 19.49 9.05 -5.86
C LEU A 342 20.97 8.68 -5.65
N ASP A 343 21.21 7.60 -4.92
CA ASP A 343 22.51 6.95 -4.77
C ASP A 343 22.78 5.95 -5.88
N LEU A 344 24.03 5.44 -5.95
CA LEU A 344 24.43 4.41 -6.91
C LEU A 344 24.96 3.16 -6.22
N TRP A 345 24.30 2.03 -6.45
CA TRP A 345 24.89 0.72 -6.26
C TRP A 345 25.42 0.17 -7.59
N LEU A 346 26.63 -0.38 -7.56
CA LEU A 346 27.34 -0.84 -8.74
C LEU A 346 27.83 -2.27 -8.53
N GLY A 347 27.21 -3.21 -9.24
CA GLY A 347 27.72 -4.57 -9.34
C GLY A 347 28.97 -4.65 -10.21
N CYS A 348 29.97 -5.41 -9.78
CA CYS A 348 31.33 -5.41 -10.31
C CYS A 348 31.84 -6.82 -10.66
N SER A 349 32.99 -6.87 -11.35
CA SER A 349 33.86 -8.07 -11.40
C SER A 349 34.85 -8.02 -10.24
N GLY A 350 34.36 -8.22 -9.03
CA GLY A 350 35.05 -8.07 -7.76
C GLY A 350 34.04 -7.66 -6.69
N PRO A 351 34.48 -6.95 -5.63
CA PRO A 351 33.58 -6.32 -4.69
C PRO A 351 32.65 -5.33 -5.40
N ASP A 352 31.35 -5.44 -5.11
CA ASP A 352 30.38 -4.45 -5.53
C ASP A 352 30.62 -3.15 -4.74
N LEU A 353 30.19 -2.02 -5.30
CA LEU A 353 30.44 -0.69 -4.74
C LEU A 353 29.12 0.03 -4.47
N TYR A 354 29.08 0.79 -3.38
CA TYR A 354 27.99 1.68 -3.04
C TYR A 354 28.51 3.11 -2.95
N PHE A 355 27.84 4.04 -3.64
CA PHE A 355 28.18 5.45 -3.65
C PHE A 355 26.99 6.28 -3.17
N GLU A 356 27.23 7.03 -2.09
CA GLU A 356 26.32 8.05 -1.55
C GLU A 356 26.38 9.31 -2.43
N ASN A 357 25.23 9.89 -2.75
CA ASN A 357 25.08 11.15 -3.46
C ASN A 357 24.82 12.30 -2.48
N ASP A 358 25.23 13.53 -2.81
CA ASP A 358 24.99 14.73 -1.98
C ASP A 358 23.84 15.62 -2.50
N GLY A 359 22.98 15.05 -3.35
CA GLY A 359 21.89 15.73 -4.05
C GLY A 359 22.34 16.70 -5.15
N LYS A 360 23.64 16.77 -5.42
CA LYS A 360 24.22 17.57 -6.52
C LYS A 360 25.03 16.71 -7.46
N GLY A 361 24.82 15.39 -7.39
CA GLY A 361 25.52 14.32 -8.11
C GLY A 361 27.02 14.28 -7.84
N ASN A 362 27.47 14.69 -6.64
CA ASN A 362 28.81 14.40 -6.17
C ASN A 362 28.80 13.08 -5.40
N PHE A 363 29.24 12.02 -6.07
CA PHE A 363 29.24 10.67 -5.50
C PHE A 363 30.49 10.40 -4.65
N LYS A 364 30.27 9.80 -3.48
CA LYS A 364 31.33 9.33 -2.58
C LYS A 364 31.12 7.86 -2.26
N GLU A 365 32.18 7.06 -2.40
CA GLU A 365 32.15 5.64 -2.02
C GLU A 365 31.85 5.51 -0.51
N SER A 366 30.84 4.72 -0.18
CA SER A 366 30.41 4.46 1.20
C SER A 366 31.38 3.52 1.92
N GLU A 367 31.48 3.64 3.23
CA GLU A 367 32.37 2.82 4.07
C GLU A 367 31.71 1.50 4.53
N ILE A 368 30.52 1.18 4.04
CA ILE A 368 29.72 0.01 4.45
C ILE A 368 30.42 -1.30 4.04
N PRO A 369 30.92 -2.12 4.99
CA PRO A 369 31.79 -3.26 4.67
C PRO A 369 31.10 -4.45 4.00
N VAL A 370 29.76 -4.48 3.97
CA VAL A 370 28.96 -5.68 3.70
C VAL A 370 28.83 -6.00 2.20
N ILE A 371 29.08 -5.04 1.31
CA ILE A 371 28.77 -5.12 -0.14
C ILE A 371 29.88 -5.86 -0.93
N ALA A 372 30.73 -6.62 -0.24
CA ALA A 372 31.84 -7.34 -0.87
C ALA A 372 31.41 -8.72 -1.37
N GLY A 373 30.87 -8.76 -2.60
CA GLY A 373 31.11 -9.91 -3.48
C GLY A 373 32.62 -10.18 -3.50
N GLY A 374 33.04 -11.44 -3.33
CA GLY A 374 34.47 -11.78 -3.30
C GLY A 374 35.17 -11.50 -4.66
N ASN A 375 35.97 -12.43 -5.15
CA ASN A 375 36.48 -12.33 -6.52
C ASN A 375 35.42 -12.75 -7.58
N LEU A 376 34.13 -12.54 -7.30
CA LEU A 376 32.99 -12.96 -8.12
C LEU A 376 32.63 -11.90 -9.17
N VAL A 377 31.80 -12.29 -10.14
CA VAL A 377 31.25 -11.41 -11.16
C VAL A 377 29.76 -11.22 -10.90
N THR A 378 29.34 -10.00 -10.58
CA THR A 378 27.91 -9.66 -10.46
C THR A 378 27.30 -9.52 -11.85
N SER A 379 26.52 -10.53 -12.25
CA SER A 379 25.94 -10.62 -13.60
C SER A 379 24.61 -9.89 -13.72
N CYS A 380 23.89 -9.73 -12.62
CA CYS A 380 22.62 -9.03 -12.55
C CYS A 380 22.39 -8.50 -11.13
N ALA A 381 21.77 -7.33 -11.03
CA ALA A 381 21.61 -6.55 -9.82
C ALA A 381 20.27 -5.80 -9.88
N ARG A 382 19.52 -5.74 -8.77
CA ARG A 382 18.27 -4.97 -8.64
C ARG A 382 18.18 -4.31 -7.26
N LEU A 383 17.55 -3.14 -7.23
CA LEU A 383 17.02 -2.52 -6.01
C LEU A 383 15.51 -2.76 -5.96
N LEU A 384 15.02 -3.15 -4.79
CA LEU A 384 13.61 -3.35 -4.48
C LEU A 384 13.41 -3.33 -2.97
N ASP A 385 12.21 -3.01 -2.52
CA ASP A 385 11.78 -3.11 -1.12
C ASP A 385 11.07 -4.47 -0.95
N ILE A 386 11.82 -5.54 -0.63
CA ILE A 386 11.32 -6.92 -0.76
C ILE A 386 10.42 -7.33 0.42
N ASP A 387 10.50 -6.62 1.54
CA ASP A 387 9.65 -6.82 2.72
C ASP A 387 8.64 -5.70 2.96
N SER A 388 8.63 -4.65 2.12
CA SER A 388 7.65 -3.56 2.22
C SER A 388 7.75 -2.80 3.54
N ASP A 389 8.96 -2.58 4.04
CA ASP A 389 9.23 -1.88 5.29
C ASP A 389 9.71 -0.42 5.10
N GLY A 390 9.84 -0.02 3.83
CA GLY A 390 10.06 1.35 3.40
C GLY A 390 11.52 1.71 3.14
N ASP A 391 12.44 0.74 3.12
CA ASP A 391 13.80 0.91 2.60
C ASP A 391 14.14 -0.06 1.46
N LEU A 392 15.13 0.33 0.64
CA LEU A 392 15.55 -0.46 -0.52
C LEU A 392 16.58 -1.51 -0.13
N ASP A 393 16.32 -2.75 -0.56
CA ASP A 393 17.20 -3.90 -0.47
C ASP A 393 17.97 -4.14 -1.78
N PHE A 394 19.08 -4.89 -1.66
CA PHE A 394 19.93 -5.23 -2.80
C PHE A 394 19.84 -6.70 -3.16
N LEU A 395 19.33 -7.00 -4.36
CA LEU A 395 19.41 -8.34 -4.93
C LEU A 395 20.55 -8.43 -5.94
N ALA A 396 21.49 -9.34 -5.73
CA ALA A 396 22.66 -9.56 -6.58
C ALA A 396 22.78 -11.03 -6.96
N PHE A 397 22.99 -11.30 -8.26
CA PHE A 397 23.33 -12.63 -8.74
C PHE A 397 24.76 -12.65 -9.26
N HIS A 398 25.51 -13.63 -8.77
CA HIS A 398 26.95 -13.72 -8.97
C HIS A 398 27.36 -14.95 -9.78
N LEU A 399 28.54 -14.86 -10.39
CA LEU A 399 29.22 -15.95 -11.09
C LEU A 399 30.66 -16.11 -10.55
N GLU A 400 31.14 -17.34 -10.39
CA GLU A 400 32.56 -17.59 -10.09
C GLU A 400 33.44 -17.22 -11.30
N GLY A 401 32.90 -17.46 -12.50
CA GLY A 401 33.54 -17.11 -13.75
C GLY A 401 32.56 -17.18 -14.91
N GLY A 402 32.59 -16.19 -15.80
CA GLY A 402 31.63 -16.13 -16.90
C GLY A 402 31.67 -14.82 -17.66
N SER A 403 30.90 -14.77 -18.76
CA SER A 403 30.74 -13.55 -19.56
C SER A 403 29.39 -12.89 -19.30
N VAL A 404 29.34 -11.56 -19.44
CA VAL A 404 28.10 -10.76 -19.37
C VAL A 404 27.92 -10.10 -20.74
N PRO A 405 26.87 -10.45 -21.53
CA PRO A 405 25.86 -11.46 -21.24
C PRO A 405 26.45 -12.87 -21.39
N ALA A 406 25.75 -13.88 -20.86
CA ALA A 406 26.23 -15.27 -20.89
C ALA A 406 26.21 -15.84 -22.33
N THR A 407 27.37 -15.88 -22.99
CA THR A 407 27.54 -16.50 -24.32
C THR A 407 27.79 -18.01 -24.27
N GLU A 408 28.36 -18.46 -23.16
CA GLU A 408 28.58 -19.87 -22.80
C GLU A 408 28.02 -20.09 -21.39
N LEU A 409 27.83 -21.35 -20.98
CA LEU A 409 27.34 -21.66 -19.64
C LEU A 409 28.37 -21.20 -18.60
N PRO A 410 28.06 -20.21 -17.74
CA PRO A 410 29.03 -19.70 -16.77
C PRO A 410 29.08 -20.58 -15.53
N GLU A 411 30.14 -20.39 -14.73
CA GLU A 411 30.32 -21.08 -13.45
C GLU A 411 29.44 -20.41 -12.39
N PRO A 412 28.48 -21.14 -11.79
CA PRO A 412 27.53 -20.58 -10.84
C PRO A 412 28.22 -20.16 -9.54
N ALA A 413 27.69 -19.13 -8.89
CA ALA A 413 28.00 -18.77 -7.51
C ALA A 413 26.69 -18.56 -6.73
N ALA A 414 26.80 -18.48 -5.41
CA ALA A 414 25.69 -18.03 -4.58
C ALA A 414 25.36 -16.57 -4.92
N GLY A 415 24.08 -16.25 -5.12
CA GLY A 415 23.55 -14.90 -5.08
C GLY A 415 23.43 -14.39 -3.65
N SER A 416 23.28 -13.07 -3.53
CA SER A 416 23.12 -12.35 -2.27
C SER A 416 21.88 -11.47 -2.31
N LEU A 417 21.23 -11.33 -1.16
CA LEU A 417 20.11 -10.42 -0.94
C LEU A 417 20.41 -9.69 0.37
N TYR A 418 20.83 -8.45 0.25
CA TYR A 418 21.17 -7.63 1.40
C TYR A 418 19.95 -6.81 1.81
N ASN A 419 19.36 -7.23 2.92
CA ASN A 419 18.32 -6.50 3.62
C ASN A 419 18.88 -5.21 4.20
N ASN A 420 18.27 -4.07 3.90
CA ASN A 420 18.58 -2.81 4.57
C ASN A 420 17.96 -2.84 5.97
N ASN A 421 18.77 -2.67 7.02
CA ASN A 421 18.23 -2.65 8.38
C ASN A 421 17.84 -1.21 8.79
N ARG A 422 17.83 -0.27 7.84
CA ARG A 422 17.65 1.17 8.01
C ARG A 422 18.61 1.84 9.00
N ASP A 423 19.69 1.20 9.44
CA ASP A 423 20.64 1.72 10.43
C ASP A 423 22.06 1.90 9.89
N GLY A 424 22.19 1.88 8.56
CA GLY A 424 23.47 1.87 7.84
C GLY A 424 24.15 0.50 7.84
N SER A 425 23.49 -0.55 8.36
CA SER A 425 23.93 -1.93 8.23
C SER A 425 23.01 -2.74 7.33
N PHE A 426 23.58 -3.81 6.75
CA PHE A 426 22.89 -4.71 5.85
C PHE A 426 23.04 -6.16 6.30
N THR A 427 21.98 -6.94 6.12
CA THR A 427 21.97 -8.37 6.47
C THR A 427 21.79 -9.22 5.21
N ASP A 428 22.73 -10.13 4.91
CA ASP A 428 22.51 -11.09 3.82
C ASP A 428 21.47 -12.15 4.24
N ILE A 429 20.32 -12.13 3.56
CA ILE A 429 19.18 -13.02 3.80
C ILE A 429 18.87 -13.91 2.59
N ALA A 430 19.74 -13.98 1.58
CA ALA A 430 19.49 -14.81 0.39
C ALA A 430 19.25 -16.28 0.73
N GLU A 431 20.01 -16.85 1.67
CA GLU A 431 19.83 -18.26 2.08
C GLU A 431 18.45 -18.47 2.72
N LYS A 432 18.04 -17.52 3.57
CA LYS A 432 16.73 -17.53 4.24
C LYS A 432 15.59 -17.52 3.22
N LEU A 433 15.72 -16.71 2.15
CA LEU A 433 14.70 -16.56 1.11
C LEU A 433 14.86 -17.50 -0.09
N GLY A 434 15.81 -18.44 -0.04
CA GLY A 434 16.05 -19.38 -1.14
C GLY A 434 16.55 -18.72 -2.43
N LEU A 435 17.10 -17.52 -2.35
CA LEU A 435 17.56 -16.71 -3.48
C LEU A 435 19.07 -16.88 -3.75
N THR A 436 19.76 -17.80 -3.05
CA THR A 436 21.20 -18.05 -3.30
C THR A 436 21.46 -18.75 -4.63
N PHE A 437 20.61 -19.71 -5.02
CA PHE A 437 20.76 -20.47 -6.27
C PHE A 437 22.19 -20.97 -6.57
N GLU A 438 22.96 -21.40 -5.56
CA GLU A 438 24.43 -21.63 -5.63
C GLU A 438 24.93 -22.51 -6.79
N LYS A 439 24.07 -23.35 -7.38
CA LYS A 439 24.39 -24.31 -8.44
C LYS A 439 23.78 -23.94 -9.79
N THR A 440 23.09 -22.82 -9.87
CA THR A 440 22.34 -22.38 -11.03
C THR A 440 22.89 -21.04 -11.48
N PRO A 441 23.60 -20.96 -12.62
CA PRO A 441 24.08 -19.69 -13.11
C PRO A 441 22.90 -18.85 -13.60
N LEU A 442 22.79 -17.60 -13.15
CA LEU A 442 21.68 -16.72 -13.48
C LEU A 442 22.09 -15.65 -14.50
N SER A 443 21.21 -15.41 -15.48
CA SER A 443 21.40 -14.39 -16.50
C SER A 443 20.67 -13.09 -16.15
N CYS A 444 19.42 -13.16 -15.68
CA CYS A 444 18.66 -11.96 -15.33
C CYS A 444 17.50 -12.25 -14.37
N VAL A 445 16.95 -11.17 -13.81
CA VAL A 445 15.72 -11.15 -13.01
C VAL A 445 14.88 -9.93 -13.38
N VAL A 446 13.57 -10.12 -13.37
CA VAL A 446 12.56 -9.06 -13.46
C VAL A 446 11.70 -9.14 -12.21
N TYR A 447 11.37 -7.99 -11.64
CA TYR A 447 10.40 -7.86 -10.57
C TYR A 447 9.19 -7.08 -11.04
N ASP A 448 8.01 -7.49 -10.59
CA ASP A 448 6.73 -6.81 -10.77
C ASP A 448 5.71 -7.47 -9.83
N ASP A 449 4.54 -6.87 -9.66
CA ASP A 449 3.40 -7.48 -8.96
C ASP A 449 2.61 -8.32 -9.97
N PHE A 450 3.05 -9.57 -10.22
CA PHE A 450 2.57 -10.39 -11.34
C PHE A 450 1.29 -11.17 -11.00
N ASP A 451 0.92 -11.31 -9.73
CA ASP A 451 -0.36 -11.87 -9.30
C ASP A 451 -1.34 -10.84 -8.71
N ASN A 452 -0.99 -9.55 -8.77
CA ASN A 452 -1.78 -8.41 -8.34
C ASN A 452 -2.14 -8.41 -6.86
N ASP A 453 -1.31 -9.02 -6.02
CA ASP A 453 -1.53 -9.11 -4.59
C ASP A 453 -0.94 -7.92 -3.80
N ARG A 454 -0.14 -7.08 -4.50
CA ARG A 454 0.53 -5.83 -4.05
C ARG A 454 1.93 -5.97 -3.45
N ASP A 455 2.55 -7.14 -3.51
CA ASP A 455 3.99 -7.23 -3.26
C ASP A 455 4.76 -7.46 -4.56
N LEU A 456 6.08 -7.28 -4.47
CA LEU A 456 6.97 -7.50 -5.58
C LEU A 456 7.34 -8.98 -5.65
N ASP A 457 6.94 -9.62 -6.73
CA ASP A 457 7.40 -10.94 -7.10
C ASP A 457 8.64 -10.90 -7.98
N LEU A 458 9.31 -12.04 -8.14
CA LEU A 458 10.45 -12.18 -9.05
C LEU A 458 10.21 -13.27 -10.10
N VAL A 459 10.58 -12.97 -11.34
CA VAL A 459 10.85 -14.00 -12.36
C VAL A 459 12.36 -14.07 -12.58
N VAL A 460 12.95 -15.18 -12.15
CA VAL A 460 14.39 -15.44 -12.20
C VAL A 460 14.72 -16.34 -13.39
N PHE A 461 15.70 -15.92 -14.20
CA PHE A 461 16.09 -16.62 -15.42
C PHE A 461 17.51 -17.18 -15.33
N PRO A 462 17.65 -18.51 -15.31
CA PRO A 462 18.95 -19.15 -15.46
C PRO A 462 19.57 -18.99 -16.85
N ALA A 463 20.90 -18.96 -16.90
CA ALA A 463 21.66 -18.97 -18.14
C ALA A 463 21.62 -20.34 -18.84
N GLY A 464 21.89 -20.35 -20.15
CA GLY A 464 21.95 -21.59 -20.94
C GLY A 464 20.60 -22.29 -21.06
N SER A 465 20.56 -23.60 -20.83
CA SER A 465 19.34 -24.43 -20.91
C SER A 465 18.58 -24.52 -19.58
N GLY A 466 18.84 -23.61 -18.64
CA GLY A 466 18.11 -23.57 -17.38
C GLY A 466 16.69 -23.05 -17.60
N LYS A 467 15.78 -23.41 -16.70
CA LYS A 467 14.36 -23.10 -16.78
C LYS A 467 14.03 -21.91 -15.89
N ALA A 468 13.11 -21.05 -16.33
CA ALA A 468 12.61 -19.94 -15.53
C ALA A 468 12.07 -20.42 -14.16
N ILE A 469 12.24 -19.56 -13.16
CA ILE A 469 11.82 -19.77 -11.77
C ILE A 469 10.95 -18.58 -11.39
N GLY A 470 9.69 -18.83 -11.02
CA GLY A 470 8.85 -17.84 -10.35
C GLY A 470 9.12 -17.87 -8.86
N TRP A 471 9.35 -16.72 -8.25
CA TRP A 471 9.45 -16.53 -6.80
C TRP A 471 8.32 -15.56 -6.44
N ILE A 472 7.27 -16.10 -5.84
CA ILE A 472 6.11 -15.33 -5.41
C ILE A 472 6.37 -14.88 -3.99
N ASN A 473 6.31 -13.57 -3.75
CA ASN A 473 6.48 -13.02 -2.42
C ASN A 473 5.20 -13.27 -1.62
N ASP A 474 5.32 -13.78 -0.39
CA ASP A 474 4.16 -13.90 0.51
C ASP A 474 4.37 -13.02 1.76
N ARG A 475 5.28 -12.02 1.67
CA ARG A 475 5.71 -11.03 2.68
C ARG A 475 6.34 -11.62 3.94
N ALA A 476 6.89 -10.73 4.78
CA ALA A 476 7.54 -11.05 6.04
C ALA A 476 8.46 -12.28 5.96
N TRP A 477 9.31 -12.28 4.93
CA TRP A 477 10.28 -13.33 4.66
C TRP A 477 9.72 -14.70 4.28
N LYS A 478 8.50 -14.75 3.75
CA LYS A 478 7.88 -15.94 3.17
C LYS A 478 7.73 -15.80 1.67
N TYR A 479 7.73 -16.94 0.99
CA TYR A 479 7.66 -17.01 -0.46
C TYR A 479 7.25 -18.40 -0.94
N ARG A 480 6.82 -18.47 -2.20
CA ARG A 480 6.61 -19.71 -2.96
C ARG A 480 7.48 -19.72 -4.20
N ILE A 481 7.95 -20.91 -4.58
CA ILE A 481 8.67 -21.11 -5.84
C ILE A 481 7.78 -21.88 -6.82
N LEU A 482 7.64 -21.34 -8.02
CA LEU A 482 7.03 -21.99 -9.17
C LEU A 482 8.09 -22.31 -10.23
N ASP A 483 7.96 -23.46 -10.89
CA ASP A 483 8.83 -23.81 -12.01
C ASP A 483 8.27 -23.31 -13.35
N ALA A 484 9.07 -23.44 -14.42
CA ALA A 484 8.67 -23.03 -15.77
C ALA A 484 7.43 -23.75 -16.34
N GLU A 485 7.05 -24.92 -15.83
CA GLU A 485 5.83 -25.62 -16.27
C GLU A 485 4.60 -25.03 -15.58
N ALA A 486 4.71 -24.76 -14.28
CA ALA A 486 3.66 -24.11 -13.49
C ALA A 486 3.39 -22.67 -13.95
N THR A 487 4.45 -21.91 -14.28
CA THR A 487 4.35 -20.53 -14.77
C THR A 487 4.05 -20.43 -16.26
N GLY A 488 4.24 -21.50 -17.05
CA GLY A 488 4.13 -21.44 -18.52
C GLY A 488 5.32 -20.78 -19.24
N LEU A 489 6.36 -20.36 -18.51
CA LEU A 489 7.58 -19.72 -19.02
C LEU A 489 8.59 -20.75 -19.58
N SER A 490 8.18 -21.48 -20.62
CA SER A 490 9.02 -22.47 -21.31
C SER A 490 9.85 -21.87 -22.44
N VAL A 491 10.92 -21.17 -22.08
CA VAL A 491 11.95 -20.62 -23.00
C VAL A 491 13.35 -20.81 -22.38
N GLU A 492 14.35 -21.06 -23.22
CA GLU A 492 15.76 -21.29 -22.82
C GLU A 492 16.67 -20.24 -23.48
N GLY A 493 17.89 -20.06 -22.99
CA GLY A 493 18.88 -19.15 -23.58
C GLY A 493 18.59 -17.67 -23.35
N ILE A 494 17.87 -17.35 -22.27
CA ILE A 494 17.42 -16.01 -21.92
C ILE A 494 18.61 -15.18 -21.46
N LEU A 495 18.73 -13.99 -22.04
CA LEU A 495 19.77 -13.01 -21.71
C LEU A 495 19.20 -11.91 -20.82
N SER A 496 17.97 -11.47 -21.10
CA SER A 496 17.29 -10.40 -20.36
C SER A 496 15.78 -10.48 -20.54
N ALA A 497 15.05 -9.73 -19.72
CA ALA A 497 13.62 -9.55 -19.83
C ALA A 497 13.20 -8.18 -19.25
N THR A 498 11.97 -7.76 -19.55
CA THR A 498 11.30 -6.56 -19.03
C THR A 498 9.79 -6.82 -18.92
N SER A 499 9.05 -6.00 -18.16
CA SER A 499 7.60 -6.11 -18.01
C SER A 499 6.84 -4.87 -18.49
N GLY A 500 5.58 -5.03 -18.88
CA GLY A 500 4.71 -3.96 -19.36
C GLY A 500 3.28 -4.44 -19.59
N ASP A 501 2.36 -3.50 -19.82
CA ASP A 501 0.95 -3.80 -20.14
C ASP A 501 0.62 -3.28 -21.56
N PRO A 502 1.13 -3.94 -22.62
CA PRO A 502 0.93 -3.49 -24.00
C PRO A 502 -0.48 -3.73 -24.53
N ASP A 503 -1.23 -4.65 -23.92
CA ASP A 503 -2.59 -5.02 -24.32
C ASP A 503 -3.69 -4.30 -23.55
N LYS A 504 -3.32 -3.62 -22.46
CA LYS A 504 -4.16 -2.78 -21.61
C LYS A 504 -5.19 -3.61 -20.86
N ASP A 505 -4.89 -4.86 -20.55
CA ASP A 505 -5.76 -5.73 -19.77
C ASP A 505 -5.58 -5.55 -18.25
N GLY A 506 -4.53 -4.84 -17.84
CA GLY A 506 -4.19 -4.52 -16.45
C GLY A 506 -3.30 -5.56 -15.77
N GLU A 507 -2.92 -6.63 -16.49
CA GLU A 507 -2.00 -7.68 -16.08
C GLU A 507 -0.60 -7.39 -16.66
N ARG A 508 0.44 -7.52 -15.84
CA ARG A 508 1.81 -7.18 -16.26
C ARG A 508 2.40 -8.31 -17.10
N ASP A 509 2.53 -8.09 -18.40
CA ASP A 509 3.13 -9.02 -19.36
C ASP A 509 4.66 -9.01 -19.31
N LEU A 510 5.26 -10.05 -19.87
CA LEU A 510 6.71 -10.27 -19.87
C LEU A 510 7.29 -10.35 -21.29
N LEU A 511 8.25 -9.49 -21.59
CA LEU A 511 9.02 -9.51 -22.83
C LEU A 511 10.40 -10.09 -22.56
N VAL A 512 10.72 -11.19 -23.22
CA VAL A 512 11.94 -11.99 -22.98
C VAL A 512 12.85 -11.98 -24.20
N PHE A 513 14.15 -11.76 -23.98
CA PHE A 513 15.17 -11.69 -25.02
C PHE A 513 16.18 -12.83 -24.91
N THR A 514 16.48 -13.44 -26.06
CA THR A 514 17.56 -14.41 -26.25
C THR A 514 18.50 -13.92 -27.36
N ASP A 515 19.61 -14.63 -27.57
CA ASP A 515 20.57 -14.31 -28.62
C ASP A 515 20.02 -14.36 -30.05
N LYS A 516 18.85 -14.97 -30.30
CA LYS A 516 18.26 -15.12 -31.63
C LYS A 516 16.77 -14.84 -31.68
N GLU A 517 16.12 -14.87 -30.52
CA GLU A 517 14.67 -14.81 -30.40
C GLU A 517 14.20 -13.83 -29.33
N THR A 518 13.05 -13.19 -29.58
CA THR A 518 12.32 -12.36 -28.63
C THR A 518 10.91 -12.94 -28.48
N HIS A 519 10.42 -13.07 -27.26
CA HIS A 519 9.11 -13.64 -26.99
C HIS A 519 8.31 -12.72 -26.07
N LEU A 520 7.05 -12.49 -26.42
CA LEU A 520 6.07 -11.83 -25.54
C LEU A 520 5.25 -12.92 -24.85
N PHE A 521 5.13 -12.84 -23.53
CA PHE A 521 4.37 -13.73 -22.68
C PHE A 521 3.26 -12.93 -22.00
N MET A 522 2.02 -13.30 -22.29
CA MET A 522 0.83 -12.67 -21.72
C MET A 522 0.58 -13.21 -20.33
N ASN A 523 0.55 -12.36 -19.31
CA ASN A 523 0.16 -12.75 -17.96
C ASN A 523 -1.34 -13.10 -17.94
N GLN A 524 -1.74 -13.99 -17.04
CA GLN A 524 -3.11 -14.46 -16.88
C GLN A 524 -3.72 -14.03 -15.53
N GLY A 525 -2.99 -13.22 -14.74
CA GLY A 525 -3.40 -12.67 -13.44
C GLY A 525 -3.31 -13.65 -12.27
N ASP A 526 -2.63 -14.78 -12.45
CA ASP A 526 -2.41 -15.81 -11.43
C ASP A 526 -0.94 -16.27 -11.39
N PHE A 527 -0.01 -15.38 -11.78
CA PHE A 527 1.41 -15.69 -12.01
C PHE A 527 1.66 -16.75 -13.12
N SER A 528 0.65 -17.06 -13.95
CA SER A 528 0.82 -17.92 -15.12
C SER A 528 0.87 -17.10 -16.40
N PHE A 529 1.69 -17.55 -17.35
CA PHE A 529 2.02 -16.84 -18.57
C PHE A 529 1.74 -17.70 -19.81
N THR A 530 1.19 -17.08 -20.85
CA THR A 530 0.96 -17.71 -22.16
C THR A 530 1.78 -17.00 -23.24
N ARG A 531 2.61 -17.75 -23.96
CA ARG A 531 3.38 -17.19 -25.08
C ARG A 531 2.45 -16.67 -26.18
N HIS A 532 2.68 -15.43 -26.61
CA HIS A 532 1.97 -14.81 -27.70
C HIS A 532 2.51 -15.28 -29.07
N GLU A 533 1.92 -16.34 -29.63
CA GLU A 533 2.40 -16.97 -30.87
C GLU A 533 2.41 -16.03 -32.09
N GLY A 534 1.51 -15.05 -32.19
CA GLY A 534 1.50 -14.07 -33.29
C GLY A 534 2.78 -13.24 -33.32
N PHE A 535 3.11 -12.58 -32.20
CA PHE A 535 4.38 -11.91 -31.95
C PHE A 535 5.59 -12.81 -32.21
N THR A 536 5.65 -14.01 -31.60
CA THR A 536 6.79 -14.93 -31.78
C THR A 536 7.03 -15.28 -33.25
N ASN A 537 5.97 -15.51 -34.03
CA ASN A 537 6.10 -15.86 -35.44
C ASN A 537 6.55 -14.68 -36.33
N TYR A 538 6.17 -13.44 -35.98
CA TYR A 538 6.39 -12.26 -36.81
C TYR A 538 7.60 -11.40 -36.38
N CYS A 539 7.70 -11.11 -35.09
CA CYS A 539 8.78 -10.34 -34.46
C CYS A 539 9.82 -11.23 -33.79
N GLY A 540 9.48 -12.49 -33.48
CA GLY A 540 10.33 -13.28 -32.60
C GLY A 540 11.73 -13.54 -33.12
N LYS A 541 12.02 -13.54 -34.42
CA LYS A 541 13.40 -13.71 -34.95
C LYS A 541 14.30 -12.48 -34.81
N LEU A 542 13.84 -11.43 -34.16
CA LEU A 542 14.63 -10.22 -33.92
C LEU A 542 15.69 -10.48 -32.85
N GLY A 543 15.40 -11.24 -31.78
CA GLY A 543 16.37 -11.46 -30.70
C GLY A 543 16.86 -10.15 -30.06
N GLY A 544 17.90 -10.23 -29.23
CA GLY A 544 18.58 -9.06 -28.67
C GLY A 544 19.14 -9.30 -27.28
N THR A 545 19.88 -8.34 -26.76
CA THR A 545 20.41 -8.35 -25.38
C THR A 545 19.57 -7.52 -24.40
N GLY A 546 18.59 -6.76 -24.88
CA GLY A 546 17.66 -5.99 -24.05
C GLY A 546 16.71 -5.13 -24.88
N GLY A 547 15.75 -4.52 -24.18
CA GLY A 547 14.70 -3.70 -24.76
C GLY A 547 13.74 -3.16 -23.70
N GLN A 548 12.90 -2.21 -24.10
CA GLN A 548 12.02 -1.47 -23.20
C GLN A 548 10.63 -1.29 -23.83
N PHE A 549 9.60 -1.31 -22.99
CA PHE A 549 8.28 -0.77 -23.35
C PHE A 549 8.26 0.75 -23.14
N ALA A 550 7.94 1.52 -24.18
CA ALA A 550 7.79 2.97 -24.07
C ALA A 550 6.82 3.49 -25.14
N ASP A 551 6.04 4.51 -24.80
CA ASP A 551 5.19 5.22 -25.77
C ASP A 551 6.06 6.17 -26.61
N MET A 552 6.32 5.82 -27.88
CA MET A 552 7.29 6.53 -28.72
C MET A 552 6.67 7.63 -29.60
N ASP A 553 5.35 7.64 -29.81
CA ASP A 553 4.65 8.70 -30.55
C ASP A 553 3.59 9.45 -29.73
N ASN A 554 3.56 9.20 -28.42
CA ASN A 554 2.66 9.80 -27.45
C ASN A 554 1.18 9.52 -27.75
N ASP A 555 0.86 8.38 -28.36
CA ASP A 555 -0.51 8.00 -28.70
C ASP A 555 -1.24 7.26 -27.55
N GLY A 556 -0.49 6.88 -26.51
CA GLY A 556 -0.96 6.18 -25.33
C GLY A 556 -0.90 4.66 -25.44
N ASP A 557 -0.29 4.09 -26.48
CA ASP A 557 0.04 2.67 -26.62
C ASP A 557 1.53 2.43 -26.33
N LEU A 558 1.87 1.40 -25.54
CA LEU A 558 3.28 1.07 -25.26
C LEU A 558 3.91 0.34 -26.45
N ASP A 559 4.90 0.96 -27.09
CA ASP A 559 5.72 0.36 -28.15
C ASP A 559 6.88 -0.45 -27.57
N ILE A 560 7.58 -1.22 -28.43
CA ILE A 560 8.77 -1.98 -28.03
C ILE A 560 10.02 -1.47 -28.75
N ILE A 561 11.04 -1.14 -27.97
CA ILE A 561 12.40 -0.87 -28.44
C ILE A 561 13.26 -2.10 -28.15
N ILE A 562 14.00 -2.57 -29.16
CA ILE A 562 15.02 -3.61 -29.01
C ILE A 562 16.39 -3.00 -29.34
N ALA A 563 17.36 -3.15 -28.45
CA ALA A 563 18.66 -2.48 -28.56
C ALA A 563 19.47 -2.93 -29.79
N ASP A 564 19.51 -4.24 -30.07
CA ASP A 564 20.45 -4.86 -31.00
C ASP A 564 19.85 -6.06 -31.76
N ALA A 565 18.65 -5.86 -32.30
CA ALA A 565 17.90 -6.82 -33.09
C ALA A 565 18.67 -7.32 -34.33
N PHE A 566 18.49 -8.60 -34.65
CA PHE A 566 18.96 -9.27 -35.86
C PHE A 566 18.13 -8.89 -37.08
N ARG A 567 18.82 -8.60 -38.17
CA ARG A 567 18.21 -8.30 -39.47
C ARG A 567 18.41 -9.42 -40.48
N ARG A 568 17.58 -9.42 -41.53
CA ARG A 568 17.61 -10.44 -42.60
C ARG A 568 18.93 -10.48 -43.38
N ASP A 569 19.65 -9.36 -43.42
CA ASP A 569 20.95 -9.26 -44.10
C ASP A 569 22.12 -9.71 -43.22
N GLY A 570 21.85 -10.14 -41.98
CA GLY A 570 22.85 -10.58 -41.00
C GLY A 570 23.48 -9.45 -40.18
N SER A 571 23.09 -8.19 -40.42
CA SER A 571 23.47 -7.07 -39.55
C SER A 571 22.66 -7.06 -38.25
N ARG A 572 23.15 -6.29 -37.26
CA ARG A 572 22.46 -6.01 -36.00
C ARG A 572 22.28 -4.51 -35.82
N GLY A 573 21.25 -4.11 -35.09
CA GLY A 573 21.00 -2.72 -34.73
C GLY A 573 19.65 -2.54 -34.05
N PRO A 574 19.31 -1.31 -33.64
CA PRO A 574 18.06 -1.06 -32.95
C PRO A 574 16.85 -1.36 -33.83
N ALA A 575 15.77 -1.81 -33.21
CA ALA A 575 14.47 -1.98 -33.83
C ALA A 575 13.39 -1.35 -32.97
N LEU A 576 12.41 -0.73 -33.64
CA LEU A 576 11.18 -0.21 -33.03
C LEU A 576 10.01 -1.01 -33.56
N LEU A 577 9.19 -1.54 -32.65
CA LEU A 577 7.95 -2.22 -32.95
C LEU A 577 6.80 -1.34 -32.43
N VAL A 578 6.06 -0.76 -33.37
CA VAL A 578 4.91 0.09 -33.07
C VAL A 578 3.74 -0.80 -32.68
N ASN A 579 3.08 -0.46 -31.58
CA ASN A 579 1.93 -1.18 -31.08
C ASN A 579 0.71 -0.95 -32.00
N ASP A 580 0.06 -2.03 -32.44
CA ASP A 580 -1.20 -2.03 -33.18
C ASP A 580 -2.12 -3.06 -32.52
N TRP A 581 -2.24 -2.97 -31.20
CA TRP A 581 -2.97 -3.91 -30.38
C TRP A 581 -4.44 -4.11 -30.75
N PRO A 582 -5.16 -3.11 -31.29
CA PRO A 582 -6.50 -3.35 -31.84
C PRO A 582 -6.54 -4.45 -32.93
N GLN A 583 -5.39 -4.82 -33.50
CA GLN A 583 -5.21 -5.92 -34.45
C GLN A 583 -4.37 -7.08 -33.88
N ASP A 584 -4.18 -7.14 -32.57
CA ASP A 584 -3.48 -8.20 -31.83
C ASP A 584 -2.04 -8.42 -32.36
N ARG A 585 -1.30 -7.31 -32.54
CA ARG A 585 0.04 -7.34 -33.12
C ARG A 585 0.87 -6.10 -32.81
N PHE A 586 2.17 -6.26 -33.05
CA PHE A 586 3.12 -5.16 -33.26
C PHE A 586 3.55 -5.08 -34.72
N ILE A 587 3.85 -3.89 -35.23
CA ILE A 587 4.35 -3.63 -36.58
C ILE A 587 5.78 -3.08 -36.50
N LYS A 588 6.70 -3.61 -37.31
CA LYS A 588 8.05 -3.03 -37.40
C LYS A 588 7.99 -1.64 -38.01
N ALA A 589 8.61 -0.65 -37.37
CA ALA A 589 8.55 0.75 -37.82
C ALA A 589 9.00 0.93 -39.28
N GLU A 590 9.98 0.15 -39.75
CA GLU A 590 10.47 0.13 -41.14
C GLU A 590 9.43 -0.36 -42.18
N GLU A 591 8.42 -1.12 -41.75
CA GLU A 591 7.32 -1.53 -42.62
C GLU A 591 6.26 -0.42 -42.77
N VAL A 592 6.13 0.44 -41.75
CA VAL A 592 5.27 1.64 -41.77
C VAL A 592 5.95 2.78 -42.54
N ASP A 593 7.23 3.01 -42.25
CA ASP A 593 8.08 3.97 -42.95
C ASP A 593 9.37 3.29 -43.43
N PRO A 594 9.45 2.87 -44.70
CA PRO A 594 10.68 2.30 -45.28
C PRO A 594 11.90 3.23 -45.22
N GLY A 595 11.71 4.52 -44.90
CA GLY A 595 12.79 5.48 -44.65
C GLY A 595 13.11 5.68 -43.16
N ASN A 596 12.56 4.88 -42.25
CA ASN A 596 12.78 5.00 -40.81
C ASN A 596 14.28 4.94 -40.47
N LEU A 597 14.80 6.02 -39.91
CA LEU A 597 16.23 6.21 -39.71
C LEU A 597 16.82 5.30 -38.61
N LEU A 598 16.02 4.88 -37.64
CA LEU A 598 16.46 3.94 -36.60
C LEU A 598 16.81 2.58 -37.20
N SER A 599 15.98 2.08 -38.13
CA SER A 599 16.22 0.80 -38.82
C SER A 599 17.49 0.79 -39.69
N ALA A 600 17.96 1.97 -40.10
CA ALA A 600 19.20 2.12 -40.88
C ALA A 600 20.46 2.05 -40.02
N ILE A 601 20.34 2.17 -38.68
CA ILE A 601 21.48 2.10 -37.76
C ILE A 601 21.96 0.66 -37.65
N THR A 602 23.23 0.44 -37.94
CA THR A 602 23.92 -0.84 -37.69
C THR A 602 24.93 -0.66 -36.58
N ILE A 603 25.05 -1.67 -35.72
CA ILE A 603 26.03 -1.71 -34.65
C ILE A 603 26.91 -2.96 -34.77
N LYS A 604 28.10 -2.92 -34.16
CA LYS A 604 29.12 -3.98 -34.26
C LYS A 604 28.98 -5.10 -33.26
N GLY A 605 28.32 -4.88 -32.13
CA GLY A 605 28.22 -5.84 -31.04
C GLY A 605 26.93 -5.69 -30.24
N ASN A 606 26.90 -6.30 -29.05
CA ASN A 606 25.76 -6.22 -28.14
C ASN A 606 25.54 -4.78 -27.66
N ALA A 607 24.30 -4.43 -27.36
CA ALA A 607 23.96 -3.10 -26.86
C ALA A 607 22.91 -3.12 -25.76
N SER A 608 23.04 -2.16 -24.85
CA SER A 608 21.97 -1.77 -23.93
C SER A 608 21.27 -0.53 -24.48
N CYS A 609 19.99 -0.36 -24.12
CA CYS A 609 19.26 0.86 -24.43
C CYS A 609 18.36 1.31 -23.27
N VAL A 610 18.11 2.62 -23.24
CA VAL A 610 17.09 3.26 -22.41
C VAL A 610 16.34 4.26 -23.29
N ALA A 611 15.02 4.27 -23.19
CA ALA A 611 14.12 5.24 -23.82
C ALA A 611 13.54 6.16 -22.74
N ALA A 612 13.73 7.48 -22.91
CA ALA A 612 13.25 8.53 -22.01
C ALA A 612 13.36 9.91 -22.70
N ASP A 613 12.68 10.94 -22.20
CA ASP A 613 12.81 12.32 -22.71
C ASP A 613 14.10 13.00 -22.21
N PHE A 614 15.24 12.61 -22.79
CA PHE A 614 16.54 13.19 -22.44
C PHE A 614 16.69 14.66 -22.84
N THR A 615 15.75 15.23 -23.59
CA THR A 615 15.83 16.61 -24.09
C THR A 615 14.78 17.55 -23.49
N GLY A 616 13.93 17.05 -22.59
CA GLY A 616 12.86 17.79 -21.93
C GLY A 616 11.82 18.34 -22.93
N ASN A 617 11.66 17.67 -24.07
CA ASN A 617 10.85 18.16 -25.18
C ASN A 617 9.48 17.47 -25.30
N GLY A 618 9.20 16.54 -24.40
CA GLY A 618 8.01 15.72 -24.34
C GLY A 618 8.00 14.49 -25.23
N ARG A 619 9.16 13.99 -25.67
CA ARG A 619 9.23 12.80 -26.54
C ARG A 619 10.32 11.87 -26.05
N CYS A 620 10.00 10.57 -25.97
CA CYS A 620 10.98 9.55 -25.66
C CYS A 620 12.07 9.52 -26.75
N ASP A 621 13.29 9.90 -26.38
CA ASP A 621 14.52 9.72 -27.15
C ASP A 621 15.10 8.34 -26.83
N ILE A 622 16.02 7.83 -27.68
CA ILE A 622 16.66 6.53 -27.46
C ILE A 622 18.16 6.71 -27.24
N LEU A 623 18.63 6.35 -26.05
CA LEU A 623 20.05 6.17 -25.76
C LEU A 623 20.45 4.73 -26.08
N LEU A 624 21.47 4.56 -26.93
CA LEU A 624 22.09 3.26 -27.23
C LEU A 624 23.55 3.23 -26.79
N ALA A 625 23.94 2.17 -26.09
CA ALA A 625 25.33 1.89 -25.72
C ALA A 625 25.80 0.55 -26.33
N PRO A 626 26.27 0.55 -27.60
CA PRO A 626 26.85 -0.63 -28.24
C PRO A 626 28.31 -0.85 -27.86
N ILE A 627 28.70 -2.10 -27.64
CA ILE A 627 30.10 -2.48 -27.41
C ILE A 627 30.97 -2.28 -28.66
N GLY A 628 32.17 -1.74 -28.48
CA GLY A 628 33.15 -1.50 -29.56
C GLY A 628 32.86 -0.25 -30.39
N GLU A 629 31.94 0.59 -29.93
CA GLU A 629 31.53 1.85 -30.55
C GLU A 629 31.20 2.88 -29.46
N LYS A 630 30.99 4.13 -29.90
CA LYS A 630 30.58 5.22 -29.01
C LYS A 630 29.11 5.04 -28.65
N PRO A 631 28.70 5.17 -27.38
CA PRO A 631 27.30 5.38 -27.04
C PRO A 631 26.77 6.60 -27.80
N PHE A 632 25.47 6.60 -28.12
CA PHE A 632 24.86 7.69 -28.85
C PHE A 632 23.39 7.87 -28.49
N LEU A 633 22.94 9.12 -28.58
CA LEU A 633 21.53 9.50 -28.47
C LEU A 633 20.91 9.61 -29.87
N VAL A 634 19.73 9.03 -30.04
CA VAL A 634 18.87 9.17 -31.21
C VAL A 634 17.63 9.96 -30.78
N GLU A 635 17.54 11.20 -31.23
CA GLU A 635 16.43 12.08 -30.85
C GLU A 635 15.16 11.74 -31.63
N ASN A 636 14.03 11.76 -30.93
CA ASN A 636 12.71 11.58 -31.48
C ASN A 636 12.15 12.93 -31.94
N GLU A 637 11.78 13.00 -33.22
CA GLU A 637 11.30 14.18 -33.94
C GLU A 637 9.85 13.99 -34.42
N SER A 638 9.15 12.98 -33.88
CA SER A 638 7.76 12.71 -34.19
C SER A 638 6.89 13.92 -33.87
N GLN A 639 5.96 14.25 -34.77
CA GLN A 639 4.97 15.30 -34.52
C GLN A 639 3.72 14.67 -33.92
N GLY A 640 3.31 15.11 -32.73
CA GLY A 640 2.02 14.72 -32.17
C GLY A 640 2.07 14.50 -30.67
N GLY A 641 0.88 14.27 -30.11
CA GLY A 641 0.66 13.88 -28.73
C GLY A 641 0.91 14.97 -27.69
N HIS A 642 -0.05 15.10 -26.78
CA HIS A 642 0.22 15.62 -25.45
C HIS A 642 0.90 14.53 -24.63
N TRP A 643 1.63 14.90 -23.60
CA TRP A 643 2.36 13.97 -22.73
C TRP A 643 2.27 14.42 -21.29
N ILE A 644 2.70 13.59 -20.36
CA ILE A 644 2.99 13.98 -18.98
C ILE A 644 4.13 13.12 -18.46
N GLU A 645 5.03 13.73 -17.70
CA GLU A 645 6.04 13.00 -16.94
C GLU A 645 5.76 13.14 -15.45
N ILE A 646 5.90 12.03 -14.72
CA ILE A 646 5.55 11.96 -13.31
C ILE A 646 6.72 11.40 -12.51
N ASP A 647 7.17 12.19 -11.53
CA ASP A 647 8.11 11.77 -10.49
C ASP A 647 7.31 11.44 -9.23
N LEU A 648 7.39 10.20 -8.75
CA LEU A 648 6.79 9.79 -7.49
C LEU A 648 7.81 9.94 -6.36
N LEU A 649 7.40 10.55 -5.25
CA LEU A 649 8.24 10.80 -4.07
C LEU A 649 7.63 10.16 -2.82
N GLY A 650 8.28 9.13 -2.27
CA GLY A 650 7.85 8.46 -1.02
C GLY A 650 8.07 9.31 0.24
N THR A 651 9.03 10.25 0.21
CA THR A 651 9.34 11.13 1.34
C THR A 651 8.40 12.32 1.42
N ARG A 652 7.80 12.51 2.59
CA ARG A 652 6.94 13.65 2.84
C ARG A 652 7.73 14.89 3.22
N GLY A 653 7.53 15.97 2.47
CA GLY A 653 8.17 17.26 2.78
C GLY A 653 7.80 17.89 4.14
N GLN A 654 6.66 17.51 4.74
CA GLN A 654 6.14 18.12 5.97
C GLN A 654 6.83 17.62 7.26
N ASP A 655 7.08 16.31 7.34
CA ASP A 655 7.67 15.65 8.51
C ASP A 655 8.96 14.90 8.19
N GLN A 656 9.39 14.86 6.91
CA GLN A 656 10.60 14.17 6.44
C GLN A 656 10.63 12.69 6.84
N LYS A 657 9.45 12.07 6.93
CA LYS A 657 9.28 10.65 7.24
C LYS A 657 8.70 9.95 6.00
N SER A 658 9.18 8.75 5.74
CA SER A 658 8.75 7.92 4.61
C SER A 658 8.16 6.61 5.11
N ARG A 659 7.09 6.15 4.47
CA ARG A 659 6.46 4.85 4.74
C ARG A 659 6.73 3.86 3.62
N SER A 660 6.69 4.33 2.37
CA SER A 660 7.27 3.64 1.23
C SER A 660 8.74 4.03 1.05
N ASN A 661 9.50 3.22 0.31
CA ASN A 661 10.84 3.62 -0.13
C ASN A 661 10.82 4.93 -0.92
N ASN A 662 11.81 5.81 -0.68
CA ASN A 662 11.82 7.18 -1.20
C ASN A 662 11.84 7.25 -2.74
N SER A 663 12.47 6.26 -3.37
CA SER A 663 12.51 6.09 -4.83
C SER A 663 11.21 5.60 -5.45
N SER A 664 10.21 5.25 -4.63
CA SER A 664 8.90 4.73 -5.04
C SER A 664 8.96 3.46 -5.90
N ILE A 665 10.05 2.69 -5.82
CA ILE A 665 10.21 1.43 -6.55
C ILE A 665 9.08 0.49 -6.15
N GLY A 666 8.42 -0.11 -7.15
CA GLY A 666 7.25 -0.95 -6.98
C GLY A 666 5.91 -0.20 -6.94
N ALA A 667 5.90 1.13 -6.90
CA ALA A 667 4.66 1.88 -7.02
C ALA A 667 4.01 1.64 -8.40
N ARG A 668 2.72 1.29 -8.41
CA ARG A 668 1.94 1.08 -9.63
C ARG A 668 1.13 2.33 -9.97
N MET A 669 1.25 2.81 -11.21
CA MET A 669 0.60 4.01 -11.70
C MET A 669 -0.30 3.71 -12.89
N GLU A 670 -1.56 4.12 -12.84
CA GLU A 670 -2.50 4.04 -13.97
C GLU A 670 -2.90 5.45 -14.44
N VAL A 671 -2.79 5.71 -15.74
CA VAL A 671 -3.12 6.99 -16.39
C VAL A 671 -4.32 6.78 -17.32
N LYS A 672 -5.43 7.50 -17.09
CA LYS A 672 -6.58 7.52 -18.02
C LYS A 672 -6.97 8.93 -18.45
N THR A 673 -7.12 9.11 -19.75
CA THR A 673 -7.66 10.34 -20.35
C THR A 673 -8.25 10.10 -21.72
N GLY A 674 -9.47 10.60 -21.97
CA GLY A 674 -10.17 10.23 -23.20
C GLY A 674 -10.22 8.71 -23.39
N THR A 675 -9.71 8.23 -24.52
CA THR A 675 -9.56 6.80 -24.85
C THR A 675 -8.20 6.21 -24.47
N VAL A 676 -7.28 7.00 -23.94
CA VAL A 676 -5.97 6.56 -23.47
C VAL A 676 -6.10 5.92 -22.09
N SER A 677 -5.50 4.74 -21.94
CA SER A 677 -5.34 4.00 -20.69
C SER A 677 -3.96 3.36 -20.71
N GLN A 678 -3.14 3.64 -19.71
CA GLN A 678 -1.77 3.12 -19.59
C GLN A 678 -1.48 2.74 -18.14
N GLN A 679 -0.63 1.75 -17.94
CA GLN A 679 -0.19 1.31 -16.63
C GLN A 679 1.35 1.17 -16.59
N TYR A 680 1.92 1.61 -15.48
CA TYR A 680 3.35 1.59 -15.22
C TYR A 680 3.66 1.07 -13.82
N VAL A 681 4.85 0.53 -13.66
CA VAL A 681 5.45 0.21 -12.36
C VAL A 681 6.82 0.85 -12.33
N VAL A 682 7.13 1.53 -11.22
CA VAL A 682 8.42 2.21 -11.06
C VAL A 682 9.53 1.19 -10.82
N GLY A 683 10.64 1.33 -11.55
CA GLY A 683 11.85 0.52 -11.39
C GLY A 683 12.03 -0.64 -12.36
N VAL A 684 11.08 -0.87 -13.29
CA VAL A 684 11.15 -1.97 -14.26
C VAL A 684 12.41 -1.88 -15.13
N PRO A 685 13.24 -2.94 -15.21
CA PRO A 685 14.49 -2.92 -15.97
C PRO A 685 14.25 -2.97 -17.49
N SER A 686 15.18 -2.43 -18.29
CA SER A 686 15.18 -2.57 -19.77
C SER A 686 16.17 -3.64 -20.28
N GLY A 687 16.82 -4.36 -19.37
CA GLY A 687 17.76 -5.39 -19.74
C GLY A 687 18.46 -6.03 -18.53
N GLN A 688 19.47 -6.84 -18.82
CA GLN A 688 20.30 -7.47 -17.78
C GLN A 688 21.00 -6.43 -16.89
N VAL A 689 21.56 -5.40 -17.54
CA VAL A 689 22.44 -4.39 -16.94
C VAL A 689 21.98 -2.95 -17.23
N ALA A 690 20.70 -2.76 -17.60
CA ALA A 690 20.14 -1.49 -18.03
C ALA A 690 18.89 -1.12 -17.22
N MET A 691 18.91 0.06 -16.61
CA MET A 691 17.86 0.62 -15.75
C MET A 691 17.39 1.98 -16.33
N PRO A 692 16.14 2.07 -16.82
CA PRO A 692 15.49 3.34 -17.17
C PRO A 692 15.33 4.27 -15.96
N PRO A 693 15.02 5.56 -16.17
CA PRO A 693 14.72 6.46 -15.06
C PRO A 693 13.42 6.07 -14.36
N TYR A 694 13.30 6.43 -13.08
CA TYR A 694 12.06 6.26 -12.31
C TYR A 694 10.95 7.20 -12.73
N ARG A 695 11.30 8.32 -13.37
CA ARG A 695 10.36 9.23 -14.02
C ARG A 695 9.55 8.47 -15.07
N ILE A 696 8.24 8.42 -14.88
CA ILE A 696 7.35 7.76 -15.82
C ILE A 696 6.90 8.75 -16.90
N HIS A 697 7.06 8.36 -18.17
CA HIS A 697 6.56 9.10 -19.32
C HIS A 697 5.26 8.47 -19.85
N ALA A 698 4.19 9.25 -19.94
CA ALA A 698 2.90 8.81 -20.47
C ALA A 698 2.42 9.72 -21.60
N GLY A 699 2.23 9.17 -22.80
CA GLY A 699 1.58 9.89 -23.89
C GLY A 699 0.08 9.95 -23.70
N LEU A 700 -0.53 11.07 -24.07
CA LEU A 700 -1.94 11.38 -23.82
C LEU A 700 -2.73 11.53 -25.13
N GLY A 701 -2.11 11.23 -26.26
CA GLY A 701 -2.66 11.45 -27.60
C GLY A 701 -3.10 12.91 -27.75
N THR A 702 -4.33 13.15 -28.20
CA THR A 702 -4.84 14.53 -28.36
C THR A 702 -5.34 15.18 -27.07
N ASN A 703 -5.19 14.55 -25.89
CA ASN A 703 -5.77 15.03 -24.64
C ASN A 703 -4.81 15.93 -23.86
N SER A 704 -5.16 17.20 -23.66
CA SER A 704 -4.31 18.20 -22.98
C SER A 704 -4.26 18.09 -21.45
N LYS A 705 -4.70 16.96 -20.88
CA LYS A 705 -4.70 16.70 -19.43
C LYS A 705 -4.98 15.23 -19.15
N VAL A 706 -4.51 14.74 -18.01
CA VAL A 706 -4.92 13.47 -17.40
C VAL A 706 -6.26 13.66 -16.70
N ASN A 707 -7.26 12.81 -16.97
CA ASN A 707 -8.56 12.89 -16.28
C ASN A 707 -8.53 12.15 -14.95
N TRP A 708 -7.72 11.10 -14.87
CA TRP A 708 -7.56 10.23 -13.73
C TRP A 708 -6.15 9.65 -13.72
N LEU A 709 -5.46 9.89 -12.62
CA LEU A 709 -4.22 9.23 -12.28
C LEU A 709 -4.47 8.43 -10.99
N ARG A 710 -4.17 7.14 -11.01
CA ARG A 710 -4.21 6.29 -9.81
C ARG A 710 -2.81 5.81 -9.49
N ILE A 711 -2.45 5.85 -8.21
CA ILE A 711 -1.17 5.38 -7.68
C ILE A 711 -1.48 4.40 -6.56
N MET A 712 -0.94 3.18 -6.66
CA MET A 712 -0.80 2.27 -5.54
C MET A 712 0.63 2.37 -5.04
N TRP A 713 0.81 2.90 -3.84
CA TRP A 713 2.12 2.99 -3.19
C TRP A 713 2.54 1.62 -2.60
N PRO A 714 3.85 1.36 -2.45
CA PRO A 714 4.36 0.14 -1.82
C PRO A 714 3.78 -0.14 -0.42
N ASP A 715 3.50 0.89 0.37
CA ASP A 715 2.86 0.76 1.68
C ASP A 715 1.33 0.46 1.62
N ALA A 716 0.83 0.14 0.42
CA ALA A 716 -0.57 -0.09 0.07
C ALA A 716 -1.49 1.13 0.15
N VAL A 717 -0.95 2.35 0.25
CA VAL A 717 -1.76 3.58 0.13
C VAL A 717 -2.25 3.73 -1.31
N LEU A 718 -3.58 3.76 -1.48
CA LEU A 718 -4.22 4.08 -2.74
C LEU A 718 -4.42 5.61 -2.87
N GLN A 719 -3.68 6.26 -3.76
CA GLN A 719 -3.82 7.69 -4.06
C GLN A 719 -4.40 7.89 -5.46
N ALA A 720 -5.20 8.95 -5.65
CA ALA A 720 -5.76 9.29 -6.96
C ALA A 720 -5.82 10.80 -7.17
N GLU A 721 -5.28 11.26 -8.30
CA GLU A 721 -5.24 12.66 -8.72
C GLU A 721 -6.11 12.90 -9.95
N LEU A 722 -6.67 14.11 -10.08
CA LEU A 722 -7.60 14.47 -11.16
C LEU A 722 -7.15 15.72 -11.92
N GLU A 723 -7.48 15.74 -13.20
CA GLU A 723 -7.38 16.94 -14.06
C GLU A 723 -5.95 17.51 -14.14
N LEU A 724 -4.93 16.64 -14.09
CA LEU A 724 -3.53 17.04 -14.17
C LEU A 724 -3.22 17.59 -15.57
N PRO A 725 -2.72 18.82 -15.71
CA PRO A 725 -2.39 19.39 -17.02
C PRO A 725 -1.27 18.60 -17.72
N ALA A 726 -1.39 18.44 -19.03
CA ALA A 726 -0.37 17.81 -19.87
C ALA A 726 0.84 18.75 -20.10
N ASP A 727 1.79 18.25 -20.88
CA ASP A 727 2.98 18.89 -21.42
C ASP A 727 3.93 19.44 -20.35
N GLN A 728 4.11 18.67 -19.27
CA GLN A 728 4.98 19.02 -18.16
C GLN A 728 5.45 17.79 -17.37
N VAL A 729 6.51 18.02 -16.61
CA VAL A 729 6.95 17.15 -15.51
C VAL A 729 6.20 17.54 -14.23
N MET A 730 5.72 16.56 -13.49
CA MET A 730 5.01 16.76 -12.23
C MET A 730 5.55 15.82 -11.15
N ALA A 731 5.91 16.38 -10.00
CA ALA A 731 6.19 15.60 -8.81
C ALA A 731 4.89 15.33 -8.03
N ILE A 732 4.68 14.08 -7.63
CA ILE A 732 3.56 13.66 -6.77
C ILE A 732 4.14 12.99 -5.53
N THR A 733 3.92 13.63 -4.38
CA THR A 733 4.34 13.11 -3.08
C THR A 733 3.27 12.21 -2.49
N GLU A 734 3.69 11.12 -1.85
CA GLU A 734 2.83 10.24 -1.05
C GLU A 734 2.06 11.07 0.00
N ILE A 735 0.75 10.87 0.08
CA ILE A 735 -0.08 11.52 1.10
C ILE A 735 0.04 10.81 2.45
N GLN A 736 0.08 11.59 3.54
CA GLN A 736 0.00 11.02 4.89
C GLN A 736 -1.39 10.44 5.15
N ARG A 737 -1.48 9.11 5.12
CA ARG A 737 -2.65 8.34 5.57
C ARG A 737 -2.26 7.57 6.81
N LYS A 738 -2.69 8.04 8.00
CA LYS A 738 -2.65 7.20 9.20
C LYS A 738 -3.51 5.96 8.91
N VAL A 739 -2.87 4.78 8.92
CA VAL A 739 -3.52 3.49 8.70
C VAL A 739 -4.19 2.92 9.97
N SER A 740 -3.99 3.58 11.11
CA SER A 740 -4.51 3.15 12.42
C SER A 740 -4.68 4.33 13.38
N SER A 741 -5.78 4.36 14.14
CA SER A 741 -5.91 5.13 15.39
C SER A 741 -7.02 4.56 16.25
N CYS A 742 -6.91 4.76 17.54
CA CYS A 742 -7.97 4.44 18.49
C CYS A 742 -9.19 5.38 18.34
N PRO A 743 -10.38 4.96 18.79
CA PRO A 743 -11.58 5.79 18.72
C PRO A 743 -11.45 7.09 19.52
N HIS A 744 -12.08 8.14 19.01
CA HIS A 744 -12.13 9.47 19.61
C HIS A 744 -13.36 9.66 20.49
N LEU A 745 -13.17 10.24 21.68
CA LEU A 745 -14.25 10.64 22.57
C LEU A 745 -14.47 12.16 22.53
N PHE A 746 -15.72 12.57 22.30
CA PHE A 746 -16.17 13.95 22.48
C PHE A 746 -17.25 14.04 23.56
N ALA A 747 -17.25 15.16 24.30
CA ALA A 747 -18.20 15.40 25.38
C ALA A 747 -18.90 16.76 25.24
N TRP A 748 -20.20 16.82 25.54
CA TRP A 748 -20.92 18.09 25.58
C TRP A 748 -20.50 18.93 26.79
N ASN A 749 -19.85 20.06 26.55
CA ASN A 749 -19.35 20.94 27.62
C ASN A 749 -20.33 22.05 28.03
N GLY A 750 -21.54 22.06 27.46
CA GLY A 750 -22.55 23.11 27.66
C GLY A 750 -22.73 24.05 26.46
N SER A 751 -21.82 24.04 25.50
CA SER A 751 -21.87 24.91 24.32
C SER A 751 -21.62 24.20 22.99
N HIS A 752 -20.65 23.28 22.95
CA HIS A 752 -20.29 22.45 21.80
C HIS A 752 -19.77 21.09 22.29
N PHE A 753 -19.53 20.16 21.37
CA PHE A 753 -18.82 18.92 21.67
C PHE A 753 -17.31 19.18 21.64
N GLU A 754 -16.64 18.91 22.75
CA GLU A 754 -15.21 19.11 22.91
C GLU A 754 -14.49 17.76 22.85
N PHE A 755 -13.38 17.70 22.13
CA PHE A 755 -12.51 16.53 22.12
C PHE A 755 -11.91 16.29 23.51
N VAL A 756 -12.19 15.11 24.07
CA VAL A 756 -11.70 14.69 25.38
C VAL A 756 -10.32 14.05 25.21
N SER A 757 -10.27 12.96 24.45
CA SER A 757 -9.14 12.04 24.30
C SER A 757 -9.45 11.06 23.16
N ASP A 758 -8.43 10.38 22.64
CA ASP A 758 -8.57 9.04 22.08
C ASP A 758 -8.63 8.01 23.23
N PHE A 759 -9.17 6.82 22.98
CA PHE A 759 -9.29 5.74 23.97
C PHE A 759 -9.50 4.41 23.27
N GLY A 760 -9.49 3.29 23.99
CA GLY A 760 -9.59 1.94 23.43
C GLY A 760 -8.24 1.36 23.00
N GLY A 761 -7.18 2.17 22.95
CA GLY A 761 -5.84 1.73 22.54
C GLY A 761 -5.24 0.65 23.45
N MET A 762 -5.67 0.56 24.71
CA MET A 762 -5.29 -0.55 25.59
C MET A 762 -5.89 -1.89 25.15
N GLY A 763 -7.07 -1.85 24.53
CA GLY A 763 -7.77 -2.99 23.97
C GLY A 763 -7.32 -3.37 22.56
N GLY A 764 -6.27 -2.74 22.03
CA GLY A 764 -5.73 -3.00 20.70
C GLY A 764 -5.37 -4.47 20.50
N ILE A 765 -5.96 -5.12 19.50
CA ILE A 765 -5.71 -6.51 19.15
C ILE A 765 -4.90 -6.61 17.87
N GLY A 766 -3.95 -7.53 17.85
CA GLY A 766 -3.25 -7.85 16.62
C GLY A 766 -2.14 -6.90 16.20
N TYR A 767 -1.83 -5.92 17.04
CA TYR A 767 -0.71 -5.02 16.87
C TYR A 767 0.62 -5.75 17.06
N LEU A 768 1.48 -5.79 16.03
CA LEU A 768 2.77 -6.48 16.05
C LEU A 768 3.78 -5.69 16.87
N LEU A 769 4.32 -6.31 17.92
CA LEU A 769 5.37 -5.71 18.76
C LEU A 769 6.77 -6.06 18.25
N THR A 770 6.93 -7.28 17.76
CA THR A 770 8.15 -7.88 17.21
C THR A 770 7.74 -9.00 16.25
N PRO A 771 8.57 -9.48 15.30
CA PRO A 771 8.18 -10.46 14.29
C PRO A 771 7.43 -11.72 14.78
N ASP A 772 7.62 -12.13 16.04
CA ASP A 772 6.99 -13.32 16.62
C ASP A 772 5.95 -13.02 17.74
N SER A 773 5.57 -11.76 17.96
CA SER A 773 4.71 -11.38 19.09
C SER A 773 3.77 -10.22 18.80
N TYR A 774 2.52 -10.38 19.22
CA TYR A 774 1.48 -9.35 19.20
C TYR A 774 1.20 -8.82 20.60
N SER A 775 0.62 -7.62 20.68
CA SER A 775 0.15 -7.05 21.93
C SER A 775 -0.90 -7.95 22.60
N LYS A 776 -0.87 -7.92 23.94
CA LYS A 776 -1.96 -8.48 24.74
C LYS A 776 -2.96 -7.36 25.05
N PRO A 777 -4.24 -7.49 24.68
CA PRO A 777 -5.22 -6.44 24.92
C PRO A 777 -5.63 -6.40 26.40
N ASP A 778 -5.93 -5.18 26.86
CA ASP A 778 -6.67 -4.86 28.07
C ASP A 778 -7.90 -4.02 27.67
N PRO A 779 -9.07 -4.65 27.47
CA PRO A 779 -10.22 -3.98 26.86
C PRO A 779 -10.89 -2.97 27.79
N THR A 780 -10.69 -3.07 29.11
CA THR A 780 -11.34 -2.18 30.07
C THR A 780 -10.51 -0.91 30.28
N GLU A 781 -11.14 0.25 30.10
CA GLU A 781 -10.48 1.54 30.31
C GLU A 781 -11.37 2.51 31.11
N TYR A 782 -10.73 3.33 31.95
CA TYR A 782 -11.38 4.36 32.77
C TYR A 782 -10.90 5.75 32.39
N LEU A 783 -11.69 6.47 31.59
CA LEU A 783 -11.32 7.78 31.05
C LEU A 783 -11.99 8.94 31.80
N PRO A 784 -11.25 9.82 32.49
CA PRO A 784 -11.81 11.03 33.10
C PRO A 784 -12.40 11.98 32.06
N ILE A 785 -13.62 12.49 32.31
CA ILE A 785 -14.30 13.41 31.38
C ILE A 785 -14.34 14.83 31.98
N PRO A 786 -13.46 15.74 31.56
CA PRO A 786 -13.51 17.11 32.01
C PRO A 786 -14.74 17.84 31.46
N ASN A 787 -15.26 18.81 32.22
CA ASN A 787 -16.26 19.79 31.77
C ASN A 787 -17.62 19.25 31.28
N LEU A 788 -17.95 17.97 31.47
CA LEU A 788 -19.24 17.41 31.07
C LEU A 788 -20.43 18.16 31.71
N LYS A 789 -21.36 18.64 30.87
CA LYS A 789 -22.59 19.34 31.28
C LYS A 789 -23.83 18.63 30.77
N PRO A 790 -24.98 18.75 31.46
CA PRO A 790 -26.23 18.21 30.95
C PRO A 790 -26.76 19.05 29.77
N ARG A 791 -27.38 18.38 28.80
CA ARG A 791 -28.16 18.94 27.68
C ARG A 791 -29.52 18.28 27.67
N ASP A 792 -30.58 19.07 27.79
CA ASP A 792 -31.97 18.59 27.74
C ASP A 792 -32.28 17.43 28.73
N GLY A 793 -31.66 17.45 29.91
CA GLY A 793 -31.83 16.43 30.96
C GLY A 793 -30.92 15.20 30.85
N GLU A 794 -29.96 15.20 29.91
CA GLU A 794 -29.06 14.07 29.67
C GLU A 794 -27.58 14.52 29.63
N TYR A 795 -26.67 13.65 30.04
CA TYR A 795 -25.25 13.77 29.70
C TYR A 795 -25.01 13.03 28.39
N ILE A 796 -24.34 13.68 27.43
CA ILE A 796 -24.16 13.17 26.07
C ILE A 796 -22.67 13.08 25.75
N LEU A 797 -22.25 11.91 25.29
CA LEU A 797 -20.91 11.62 24.80
C LEU A 797 -21.00 11.07 23.37
N GLN A 798 -19.99 11.35 22.56
CA GLN A 798 -19.86 10.85 21.20
C GLN A 798 -18.58 10.05 21.09
N VAL A 799 -18.71 8.77 20.75
CA VAL A 799 -17.58 7.89 20.44
C VAL A 799 -17.52 7.77 18.93
N LEU A 800 -16.39 8.10 18.33
CA LEU A 800 -16.22 8.10 16.88
C LEU A 800 -15.00 7.27 16.50
N GLU A 801 -15.14 6.41 15.50
CA GLU A 801 -13.99 5.78 14.85
C GLU A 801 -13.52 6.63 13.66
N PRO A 802 -12.36 7.31 13.71
CA PRO A 802 -12.01 8.34 12.74
C PRO A 802 -11.27 7.86 11.49
N ILE A 803 -10.68 6.66 11.44
CA ILE A 803 -9.84 6.20 10.29
C ILE A 803 -9.94 4.68 10.08
N GLU A 804 -8.92 4.05 9.47
CA GLU A 804 -8.86 2.62 9.10
C GLU A 804 -8.75 1.68 10.31
N GLU A 805 -9.77 1.67 11.18
CA GLU A 805 -9.87 0.76 12.32
C GLU A 805 -11.30 0.20 12.46
N VAL A 806 -11.42 -0.95 13.13
CA VAL A 806 -12.70 -1.48 13.63
C VAL A 806 -12.66 -1.55 15.14
N VAL A 807 -13.73 -1.05 15.76
CA VAL A 807 -13.91 -1.08 17.21
C VAL A 807 -15.00 -2.08 17.58
N TYR A 808 -14.71 -2.93 18.56
CA TYR A 808 -15.61 -3.91 19.16
C TYR A 808 -16.00 -3.43 20.56
N PHE A 809 -17.09 -2.68 20.67
CA PHE A 809 -17.50 -1.98 21.89
C PHE A 809 -18.50 -2.84 22.71
N ASP A 810 -18.14 -3.27 23.92
CA ASP A 810 -18.91 -4.26 24.72
C ASP A 810 -19.55 -3.66 25.99
N GLU A 811 -19.00 -2.60 26.55
CA GLU A 811 -19.58 -1.94 27.72
C GLU A 811 -19.33 -0.43 27.69
N ALA A 812 -20.35 0.35 28.11
CA ALA A 812 -20.19 1.78 28.34
C ALA A 812 -20.99 2.23 29.56
N LYS A 813 -20.30 2.80 30.56
CA LYS A 813 -20.92 3.29 31.79
C LYS A 813 -20.35 4.63 32.22
N LEU A 814 -21.22 5.50 32.71
CA LEU A 814 -20.83 6.78 33.25
C LEU A 814 -20.74 6.67 34.78
N ILE A 815 -19.52 6.81 35.29
CA ILE A 815 -19.24 6.81 36.72
C ILE A 815 -19.24 8.26 37.20
N ALA A 816 -20.19 8.60 38.07
CA ALA A 816 -20.22 9.84 38.81
C ALA A 816 -19.54 9.65 40.17
N VAL A 817 -18.49 10.43 40.42
CA VAL A 817 -17.78 10.44 41.70
C VAL A 817 -18.05 11.75 42.40
N ASP A 818 -18.84 11.71 43.48
CA ASP A 818 -18.97 12.85 44.38
C ASP A 818 -17.83 12.82 45.39
N HIS A 819 -17.03 13.88 45.41
CA HIS A 819 -15.87 14.02 46.29
C HIS A 819 -15.84 15.41 46.95
N PRO A 820 -15.15 15.59 48.09
CA PRO A 820 -15.13 16.87 48.79
C PRO A 820 -14.63 18.03 47.91
N ILE A 821 -15.20 19.22 48.09
CA ILE A 821 -14.74 20.41 47.36
C ILE A 821 -13.26 20.66 47.63
N GLY A 822 -12.51 20.90 46.56
CA GLY A 822 -11.06 21.15 46.62
C GLY A 822 -10.20 19.88 46.52
N THR A 823 -10.78 18.68 46.39
CA THR A 823 -10.04 17.46 46.03
C THR A 823 -10.10 17.19 44.52
N LYS A 824 -9.25 16.27 44.05
CA LYS A 824 -9.22 15.70 42.70
C LYS A 824 -9.34 14.19 42.80
N VAL A 825 -9.90 13.56 41.76
CA VAL A 825 -10.05 12.11 41.64
C VAL A 825 -9.55 11.69 40.27
N TYR A 826 -8.74 10.63 40.23
CA TYR A 826 -8.35 9.93 39.01
C TYR A 826 -8.44 8.41 39.22
N PRO A 827 -8.72 7.64 38.16
CA PRO A 827 -8.68 6.18 38.22
C PRO A 827 -7.24 5.66 38.30
N HIS A 828 -7.10 4.44 38.80
CA HIS A 828 -5.87 3.67 38.69
C HIS A 828 -5.76 3.10 37.27
N GLU A 829 -5.10 3.84 36.39
CA GLU A 829 -5.08 3.56 34.95
C GLU A 829 -3.68 3.66 34.33
N MET A 830 -3.36 2.78 33.36
CA MET A 830 -2.19 2.82 32.46
C MET A 830 -2.22 1.69 31.42
N MET A 831 -1.59 1.90 30.26
CA MET A 831 -1.25 0.81 29.33
C MET A 831 -0.14 -0.06 29.94
N ALA A 832 -0.51 -1.13 30.63
CA ALA A 832 0.41 -1.99 31.36
C ALA A 832 1.26 -2.84 30.39
N VAL A 833 2.57 -2.91 30.62
CA VAL A 833 3.50 -3.67 29.76
C VAL A 833 4.11 -4.86 30.48
N SER A 834 4.94 -4.63 31.50
CA SER A 834 5.61 -5.71 32.25
C SER A 834 4.80 -6.22 33.46
N VAL A 835 3.64 -5.61 33.74
CA VAL A 835 2.80 -5.88 34.90
C VAL A 835 1.37 -6.20 34.46
N ALA A 836 0.56 -6.70 35.39
CA ALA A 836 -0.86 -6.85 35.13
C ALA A 836 -1.55 -5.48 35.02
N PRO A 837 -2.59 -5.35 34.19
CA PRO A 837 -3.54 -4.25 34.22
C PRO A 837 -3.92 -3.81 35.65
N PRO A 838 -3.93 -2.51 35.93
CA PRO A 838 -4.34 -2.02 37.24
C PRO A 838 -5.81 -2.37 37.52
N PRO A 839 -6.16 -2.85 38.73
CA PRO A 839 -7.56 -3.04 39.09
C PRO A 839 -8.26 -1.68 39.23
N PHE A 840 -9.57 -1.64 38.98
CA PHE A 840 -10.35 -0.43 39.18
C PHE A 840 -10.24 0.07 40.62
N GLU A 841 -9.72 1.29 40.73
CA GLU A 841 -9.57 2.01 41.97
C GLU A 841 -9.58 3.51 41.69
N LEU A 842 -10.02 4.31 42.67
CA LEU A 842 -10.06 5.76 42.57
C LEU A 842 -9.12 6.39 43.59
N PHE A 843 -8.22 7.24 43.11
CA PHE A 843 -7.32 8.01 43.95
C PHE A 843 -7.86 9.41 44.18
N CYS A 844 -8.37 9.68 45.39
CA CYS A 844 -8.82 11.00 45.80
C CYS A 844 -7.76 11.70 46.66
N PHE A 845 -7.32 12.88 46.25
CA PHE A 845 -6.32 13.67 46.98
C PHE A 845 -6.62 15.17 46.91
N LYS A 846 -6.02 15.95 47.82
CA LYS A 846 -6.18 17.40 47.88
C LYS A 846 -4.94 18.13 47.37
N ASP A 847 -3.79 17.84 47.99
CA ASP A 847 -2.55 18.58 47.78
C ASP A 847 -1.54 17.67 47.05
N PRO A 848 -1.16 17.98 45.80
CA PRO A 848 -0.09 17.27 45.13
C PRO A 848 1.27 17.65 45.72
N ILE A 849 2.17 16.68 45.78
CA ILE A 849 3.59 16.86 46.06
C ILE A 849 4.28 17.03 44.72
N GLU A 850 4.39 18.28 44.28
CA GLU A 850 5.07 18.64 43.03
C GLU A 850 6.60 18.47 43.19
N PRO A 851 7.36 18.15 42.12
CA PRO A 851 8.80 18.30 42.12
C PRO A 851 9.20 19.77 42.34
N LEU A 852 10.35 20.00 42.98
CA LEU A 852 11.00 21.31 43.10
C LEU A 852 11.73 21.69 41.81
N ARG A 853 12.28 20.69 41.12
CA ARG A 853 12.99 20.84 39.86
C ARG A 853 12.81 19.57 39.03
N ALA A 854 12.74 19.73 37.72
CA ALA A 854 12.89 18.61 36.80
C ALA A 854 13.94 18.90 35.73
N VAL A 855 14.71 17.89 35.37
CA VAL A 855 15.80 18.00 34.40
C VAL A 855 15.70 16.86 33.39
N ASP A 856 15.82 17.17 32.11
CA ASP A 856 15.85 16.15 31.06
C ASP A 856 17.25 15.51 30.94
N HIS A 857 17.36 14.48 30.09
CA HIS A 857 18.62 13.76 29.85
C HIS A 857 19.77 14.64 29.32
N ARG A 858 19.48 15.85 28.81
CA ARG A 858 20.48 16.82 28.33
C ARG A 858 20.94 17.78 29.43
N GLY A 859 20.38 17.68 30.63
CA GLY A 859 20.68 18.58 31.75
C GLY A 859 19.87 19.89 31.71
N ILE A 860 18.84 20.00 30.86
CA ILE A 860 18.00 21.19 30.72
C ILE A 860 16.89 21.17 31.75
N ASP A 861 16.65 22.30 32.41
CA ASP A 861 15.53 22.47 33.34
C ASP A 861 14.19 22.47 32.58
N VAL A 862 13.36 21.48 32.89
CA VAL A 862 12.04 21.26 32.27
C VAL A 862 10.90 21.38 33.30
N THR A 863 11.17 21.98 34.47
CA THR A 863 10.23 22.06 35.59
C THR A 863 8.88 22.66 35.18
N GLU A 864 8.89 23.77 34.44
CA GLU A 864 7.66 24.44 33.98
C GLU A 864 6.84 23.60 32.99
N LYS A 865 7.50 22.70 32.24
CA LYS A 865 6.86 21.84 31.23
C LYS A 865 6.14 20.62 31.84
N ILE A 866 6.35 20.32 33.11
CA ILE A 866 5.70 19.19 33.80
C ILE A 866 4.81 19.66 34.95
N HIS A 867 4.49 20.95 35.01
CA HIS A 867 3.75 21.53 36.13
C HIS A 867 2.23 21.59 35.88
N LYS A 868 1.81 21.69 34.62
CA LYS A 868 0.40 21.91 34.25
C LYS A 868 0.11 21.35 32.86
N ILE A 869 -1.13 20.94 32.64
CA ILE A 869 -1.61 20.41 31.36
C ILE A 869 -1.90 21.59 30.43
N ASP A 870 -0.95 21.96 29.58
CA ASP A 870 -1.05 23.13 28.68
C ASP A 870 -0.41 22.94 27.30
N ARG A 871 -0.09 21.70 26.92
CA ARG A 871 0.58 21.35 25.66
C ARG A 871 2.03 21.87 25.55
N CYS A 872 2.70 21.98 26.69
CA CYS A 872 4.13 22.25 26.79
C CYS A 872 4.80 21.07 27.50
N TYR A 873 5.52 20.22 26.77
CA TYR A 873 5.93 18.91 27.28
C TYR A 873 7.42 18.76 27.56
N ALA A 874 7.76 17.94 28.56
CA ALA A 874 9.05 17.24 28.67
C ALA A 874 8.94 15.83 28.08
N GLY A 875 10.06 15.11 27.87
CA GLY A 875 10.03 13.74 27.34
C GLY A 875 10.96 13.57 26.15
N ALA A 876 10.48 12.91 25.09
CA ALA A 876 11.25 12.69 23.86
C ALA A 876 11.71 14.03 23.25
N THR A 877 13.00 14.10 22.91
CA THR A 877 13.61 15.31 22.31
C THR A 877 14.29 15.05 20.99
N ASP A 878 14.93 13.89 20.87
CA ASP A 878 15.66 13.45 19.70
C ASP A 878 14.90 12.23 19.16
N LEU A 879 13.96 12.50 18.27
CA LEU A 879 13.13 11.47 17.64
C LEU A 879 14.00 10.62 16.72
N ASP A 880 13.69 9.33 16.64
CA ASP A 880 14.31 8.50 15.62
C ASP A 880 13.74 8.92 14.25
N SER A 881 14.61 9.38 13.37
CA SER A 881 14.21 9.83 12.04
C SER A 881 13.72 8.68 11.16
N ARG A 882 14.08 7.44 11.50
CA ARG A 882 13.79 6.24 10.70
C ARG A 882 12.46 5.61 11.09
N PHE A 883 12.16 5.57 12.39
CA PHE A 883 11.04 4.80 12.93
C PHE A 883 10.07 5.69 13.73
N THR A 884 8.83 5.83 13.24
CA THR A 884 7.78 6.58 13.95
C THR A 884 7.46 5.95 15.31
N GLY A 885 7.25 6.76 16.34
CA GLY A 885 6.99 6.28 17.71
C GLY A 885 8.26 5.97 18.51
N TYR A 886 9.44 6.04 17.89
CA TYR A 886 10.75 5.84 18.53
C TYR A 886 11.48 7.17 18.76
N ALA A 887 12.27 7.20 19.83
CA ALA A 887 13.22 8.25 20.14
C ALA A 887 14.52 7.65 20.67
N GLU A 888 15.59 8.45 20.71
CA GLU A 888 16.77 8.07 21.50
C GLU A 888 16.40 7.83 22.97
N GLU A 889 17.23 7.09 23.71
CA GLU A 889 16.99 6.91 25.14
C GLU A 889 16.93 8.25 25.86
N HIS A 890 15.77 8.54 26.44
CA HIS A 890 15.52 9.78 27.16
C HIS A 890 15.01 9.50 28.56
N PHE A 891 15.17 10.50 29.42
CA PHE A 891 14.60 10.48 30.75
C PHE A 891 14.24 11.89 31.24
N VAL A 892 13.36 11.91 32.24
CA VAL A 892 13.08 13.08 33.09
C VAL A 892 13.43 12.73 34.54
N GLU A 893 14.35 13.49 35.12
CA GLU A 893 14.69 13.44 36.54
C GLU A 893 13.86 14.46 37.32
N LEU A 894 13.20 14.00 38.37
CA LEU A 894 12.34 14.77 39.26
C LEU A 894 13.03 14.90 40.61
N ASP A 895 13.32 16.13 41.03
CA ASP A 895 13.87 16.44 42.35
C ASP A 895 12.76 16.94 43.26
N PHE A 896 12.36 16.14 44.23
CA PHE A 896 11.38 16.50 45.26
C PHE A 896 12.03 17.15 46.49
N GLY A 897 13.37 17.19 46.56
CA GLY A 897 14.13 17.62 47.71
C GLY A 897 13.65 16.93 48.99
N GLU A 898 13.37 17.72 50.03
CA GLU A 898 12.90 17.19 51.31
C GLU A 898 11.38 17.06 51.42
N ARG A 899 10.62 17.29 50.34
CA ARG A 899 9.15 17.29 50.38
C ARG A 899 8.59 15.92 50.75
N LEU A 900 9.24 14.83 50.34
CA LEU A 900 8.82 13.46 50.66
C LEU A 900 9.06 13.08 52.14
N LYS A 901 9.97 13.75 52.86
CA LYS A 901 10.19 13.52 54.31
C LYS A 901 8.99 13.90 55.18
N ALA A 902 8.16 14.83 54.70
CA ALA A 902 6.98 15.29 55.42
C ALA A 902 5.82 14.29 55.33
N VAL A 903 5.91 13.29 54.46
CA VAL A 903 4.88 12.26 54.28
C VAL A 903 5.07 11.17 55.33
N SER A 904 3.98 10.74 55.97
CA SER A 904 4.02 9.63 56.93
C SER A 904 4.45 8.34 56.20
N PRO A 905 5.35 7.51 56.77
CA PRO A 905 5.75 6.23 56.19
C PRO A 905 4.61 5.23 55.98
N GLN A 906 3.46 5.44 56.63
CA GLN A 906 2.25 4.62 56.48
C GLN A 906 1.32 5.15 55.39
N SER A 907 1.62 6.30 54.80
CA SER A 907 0.80 6.89 53.76
C SER A 907 0.89 6.07 52.49
N ARG A 908 -0.26 5.89 51.82
CA ARG A 908 -0.28 5.39 50.46
C ARG A 908 0.19 6.49 49.52
N LEU A 909 1.16 6.18 48.66
CA LEU A 909 1.76 7.11 47.72
C LEU A 909 1.47 6.66 46.29
N VAL A 910 0.96 7.58 45.47
CA VAL A 910 0.70 7.33 44.05
C VAL A 910 1.42 8.39 43.22
N LEU A 911 2.12 7.93 42.18
CA LEU A 911 2.72 8.76 41.15
C LEU A 911 1.70 8.98 40.03
N PHE A 912 1.50 10.23 39.63
CA PHE A 912 0.58 10.65 38.57
C PHE A 912 1.39 11.21 37.41
N LEU A 913 1.17 10.68 36.21
CA LEU A 913 1.88 11.06 34.99
C LEU A 913 0.86 11.35 33.89
N HIS A 914 0.63 12.64 33.61
CA HIS A 914 -0.19 13.06 32.48
C HIS A 914 0.69 13.25 31.25
N GLY A 915 0.33 12.61 30.15
CA GLY A 915 1.13 12.67 28.93
C GLY A 915 0.39 12.29 27.66
N SER A 916 1.14 12.23 26.57
CA SER A 916 0.69 11.72 25.28
C SER A 916 1.79 10.87 24.64
N VAL A 917 1.37 9.86 23.87
CA VAL A 917 2.25 8.97 23.12
C VAL A 917 1.95 9.08 21.63
N GLU A 918 2.98 9.08 20.79
CA GLU A 918 2.81 8.73 19.38
C GLU A 918 3.12 7.23 19.22
N TYR A 919 2.17 6.48 18.70
CA TYR A 919 2.31 5.04 18.50
C TYR A 919 3.24 4.74 17.31
N ALA A 920 4.06 3.70 17.44
CA ALA A 920 4.62 3.03 16.27
C ALA A 920 3.51 2.24 15.57
N TYR A 921 3.71 1.90 14.30
CA TYR A 921 2.85 0.94 13.60
C TYR A 921 3.46 -0.46 13.65
N SER A 922 2.66 -1.48 13.35
CA SER A 922 3.14 -2.86 13.24
C SER A 922 4.29 -2.97 12.22
N SER A 923 4.16 -2.32 11.07
CA SER A 923 5.18 -2.23 10.00
C SER A 923 6.47 -1.58 10.52
N THR A 924 6.32 -0.46 11.23
CA THR A 924 7.45 0.23 11.86
C THR A 924 8.14 -0.62 12.93
N ASN A 925 7.41 -1.41 13.71
CA ASN A 925 8.02 -2.32 14.69
C ASN A 925 8.74 -3.48 14.01
N PHE A 926 8.24 -3.95 12.87
CA PHE A 926 8.93 -4.94 12.06
C PHE A 926 10.26 -4.38 11.56
N ALA A 927 10.27 -3.24 10.86
CA ALA A 927 11.47 -2.55 10.38
C ALA A 927 12.48 -2.28 11.52
N ALA A 928 12.00 -1.69 12.63
CA ALA A 928 12.85 -1.40 13.80
C ALA A 928 13.47 -2.67 14.43
N SER A 929 12.78 -3.82 14.36
CA SER A 929 13.33 -5.07 14.89
C SER A 929 14.54 -5.56 14.08
N GLN A 930 14.61 -5.23 12.78
CA GLN A 930 15.73 -5.55 11.91
C GLN A 930 16.96 -4.73 12.26
N ALA A 931 16.77 -3.46 12.66
CA ALA A 931 17.79 -2.60 13.28
C ALA A 931 18.18 -3.04 14.72
N GLY A 932 17.66 -4.17 15.22
CA GLY A 932 17.87 -4.63 16.60
C GLY A 932 17.22 -3.74 17.67
N MET A 933 16.27 -2.90 17.27
CA MET A 933 15.54 -1.99 18.16
C MET A 933 14.22 -2.59 18.63
N ARG A 934 13.72 -2.07 19.75
CA ARG A 934 12.38 -2.32 20.25
C ARG A 934 11.92 -1.15 21.10
N LEU A 935 10.61 -0.93 21.19
CA LEU A 935 10.04 0.00 22.16
C LEU A 935 10.30 -0.48 23.60
N ARG A 936 10.61 0.47 24.47
CA ARG A 936 10.81 0.31 25.91
C ARG A 936 9.89 1.25 26.66
N ALA A 937 8.87 0.68 27.28
CA ALA A 937 7.95 1.43 28.12
C ALA A 937 8.68 2.09 29.31
N PRO A 938 8.10 3.13 29.95
CA PRO A 938 8.69 3.80 31.09
C PRO A 938 9.17 2.87 32.21
N SER A 939 10.46 3.01 32.55
CA SER A 939 11.06 2.48 33.78
C SER A 939 11.24 3.60 34.82
N ILE A 940 11.00 3.29 36.09
CA ILE A 940 11.00 4.25 37.19
C ILE A 940 12.13 3.91 38.16
N PHE A 941 12.97 4.90 38.49
CA PHE A 941 14.13 4.74 39.37
C PHE A 941 14.10 5.76 40.52
N ALA A 942 14.75 5.43 41.63
CA ALA A 942 15.06 6.39 42.70
C ALA A 942 16.57 6.46 42.97
N LEU A 943 17.10 7.66 43.17
CA LEU A 943 18.51 7.84 43.49
C LEU A 943 18.76 7.53 44.97
N ARG A 944 19.58 6.51 45.25
CA ARG A 944 19.97 6.11 46.62
C ARG A 944 21.46 5.91 46.70
N ASN A 945 22.11 6.58 47.64
CA ASN A 945 23.57 6.51 47.85
C ASN A 945 24.39 6.81 46.58
N GLY A 946 23.90 7.69 45.69
CA GLY A 946 24.56 8.05 44.44
C GLY A 946 24.33 7.08 43.28
N THR A 947 23.49 6.06 43.45
CA THR A 947 23.14 5.08 42.41
C THR A 947 21.65 5.10 42.12
N TRP A 948 21.27 5.04 40.86
CA TRP A 948 19.87 4.86 40.45
C TRP A 948 19.44 3.42 40.72
N ILE A 949 18.46 3.26 41.60
CA ILE A 949 17.86 1.97 41.93
C ILE A 949 16.54 1.85 41.16
N GLU A 950 16.43 0.84 40.31
CA GLU A 950 15.21 0.54 39.58
C GLU A 950 14.10 0.13 40.57
N LEU A 951 12.97 0.84 40.49
CA LEU A 951 11.78 0.56 41.27
C LEU A 951 10.76 -0.22 40.45
N PHE A 952 10.64 0.12 39.16
CA PHE A 952 9.75 -0.53 38.21
C PHE A 952 10.43 -0.57 36.83
N GLN A 953 10.37 -1.72 36.17
CA GLN A 953 10.93 -1.92 34.84
C GLN A 953 9.79 -1.93 33.82
N GLU A 954 9.83 -1.06 32.80
CA GLU A 954 8.89 -1.06 31.66
C GLU A 954 7.42 -1.23 32.10
N VAL A 955 6.99 -0.43 33.09
CA VAL A 955 5.74 -0.68 33.83
C VAL A 955 4.49 -0.41 33.00
N GLY A 956 4.55 0.61 32.15
CA GLY A 956 3.43 1.05 31.32
C GLY A 956 3.52 2.53 30.99
N TYR A 957 2.57 3.03 30.20
CA TYR A 957 2.53 4.40 29.69
C TYR A 957 1.08 4.92 29.55
N PRO A 958 0.85 6.24 29.41
CA PRO A 958 -0.47 6.79 29.08
C PRO A 958 -0.93 6.38 27.67
N ALA A 959 -2.11 5.78 27.55
CA ALA A 959 -2.61 5.09 26.36
C ALA A 959 -3.28 6.05 25.33
N GLY A 960 -2.51 6.98 24.78
CA GLY A 960 -2.96 7.89 23.72
C GLY A 960 -2.67 9.35 24.02
N ILE A 961 -3.54 10.25 23.59
CA ILE A 961 -3.48 11.72 23.71
C ILE A 961 -4.24 12.19 24.96
N ARG A 962 -3.62 13.03 25.81
CA ARG A 962 -4.23 13.61 27.03
C ARG A 962 -4.66 12.58 28.10
N HIS A 963 -3.84 11.56 28.29
CA HIS A 963 -4.08 10.50 29.27
C HIS A 963 -3.36 10.73 30.59
N MET A 964 -4.00 10.30 31.69
CA MET A 964 -3.39 10.24 33.01
C MET A 964 -3.06 8.79 33.37
N MET A 965 -1.78 8.48 33.39
CA MET A 965 -1.25 7.25 33.98
C MET A 965 -1.08 7.44 35.49
N THR A 966 -1.39 6.41 36.27
CA THR A 966 -1.15 6.39 37.72
C THR A 966 -0.45 5.11 38.16
N LEU A 967 0.45 5.24 39.13
CA LEU A 967 1.26 4.13 39.62
C LEU A 967 1.34 4.15 41.15
N ASP A 968 0.87 3.08 41.80
CA ASP A 968 1.05 2.92 43.24
C ASP A 968 2.52 2.64 43.57
N VAL A 969 3.19 3.63 44.17
CA VAL A 969 4.61 3.58 44.54
C VAL A 969 4.82 3.30 46.03
N THR A 970 3.76 2.92 46.74
CA THR A 970 3.78 2.69 48.19
C THR A 970 4.82 1.65 48.58
N GLY A 971 5.69 2.00 49.53
CA GLY A 971 6.76 1.13 50.00
C GLY A 971 7.93 0.96 49.03
N ARG A 972 7.81 1.38 47.76
CA ARG A 972 8.93 1.43 46.81
C ARG A 972 9.61 2.77 46.79
N VAL A 973 8.85 3.87 46.79
CA VAL A 973 9.36 5.23 47.04
C VAL A 973 9.39 5.46 48.55
N LEU A 974 10.57 5.81 49.06
CA LEU A 974 10.80 6.03 50.48
C LEU A 974 10.75 7.53 50.79
N ALA A 975 10.39 7.88 52.01
CA ALA A 975 10.43 9.27 52.48
C ALA A 975 11.84 9.91 52.44
N SER A 976 12.89 9.07 52.35
CA SER A 976 14.28 9.50 52.16
C SER A 976 14.68 9.72 50.71
N ASP A 977 13.90 9.24 49.74
CA ASP A 977 14.19 9.45 48.33
C ASP A 977 13.95 10.94 48.02
N GLN A 978 14.89 11.55 47.31
CA GLN A 978 14.78 12.95 46.89
C GLN A 978 14.64 13.09 45.38
N GLN A 979 15.14 12.10 44.65
CA GLN A 979 15.19 12.14 43.19
C GLN A 979 14.62 10.86 42.59
N ILE A 980 13.76 11.03 41.61
CA ILE A 980 13.13 9.96 40.84
C ILE A 980 13.45 10.19 39.36
N ARG A 981 13.69 9.13 38.60
CA ARG A 981 13.90 9.19 37.16
C ARG A 981 12.86 8.33 36.44
N ILE A 982 12.32 8.85 35.34
CA ILE A 982 11.43 8.15 34.42
C ILE A 982 12.18 8.04 33.08
N SER A 983 12.42 6.83 32.59
CA SER A 983 13.25 6.58 31.40
C SER A 983 12.51 5.74 30.37
N SER A 984 12.63 6.07 29.08
CA SER A 984 12.02 5.35 27.96
C SER A 984 12.77 5.66 26.65
N ASN A 985 12.46 4.94 25.58
CA ASN A 985 12.83 5.30 24.20
C ASN A 985 11.59 5.48 23.30
N MET A 986 10.39 5.52 23.89
CA MET A 986 9.16 5.79 23.15
C MET A 986 9.02 7.29 22.90
N GLU A 987 8.33 7.67 21.83
CA GLU A 987 7.91 9.05 21.56
C GLU A 987 6.82 9.49 22.56
N LEU A 988 7.25 9.77 23.80
CA LEU A 988 6.42 10.13 24.94
C LEU A 988 6.62 11.59 25.35
N TYR A 989 5.50 12.26 25.62
CA TYR A 989 5.44 13.66 26.01
C TYR A 989 4.69 13.82 27.32
N TRP A 990 5.36 14.36 28.34
CA TRP A 990 4.82 14.59 29.69
C TRP A 990 4.44 16.05 29.89
N ASP A 991 3.16 16.29 30.20
CA ASP A 991 2.59 17.62 30.52
C ASP A 991 2.58 17.86 32.03
N ARG A 992 2.39 16.79 32.83
CA ARG A 992 2.35 16.94 34.28
C ARG A 992 2.80 15.69 35.03
N ILE A 993 3.70 15.86 36.00
CA ILE A 993 4.16 14.74 36.85
C ILE A 993 4.22 15.16 38.32
N PHE A 994 3.56 14.42 39.20
CA PHE A 994 3.57 14.68 40.65
C PHE A 994 3.28 13.42 41.47
N ILE A 995 3.58 13.46 42.77
CA ILE A 995 3.19 12.42 43.73
C ILE A 995 2.04 12.95 44.58
N ALA A 996 1.08 12.11 44.95
CA ALA A 996 0.11 12.46 45.99
C ALA A 996 0.06 11.40 47.09
N SER A 997 -0.13 11.86 48.31
CA SER A 997 -0.51 10.98 49.42
C SER A 997 -2.02 10.75 49.37
N ILE A 998 -2.41 9.49 49.32
CA ILE A 998 -3.82 9.09 49.34
C ILE A 998 -4.22 8.85 50.81
N PRO A 999 -5.06 9.72 51.40
CA PRO A 999 -5.49 9.56 52.79
C PRO A 999 -6.36 8.31 52.97
N GLU A 1000 -6.46 7.80 54.20
CA GLU A 1000 -7.52 6.84 54.56
C GLU A 1000 -8.87 7.46 54.15
N THR A 1001 -9.58 6.76 53.25
CA THR A 1001 -10.53 7.33 52.30
C THR A 1001 -11.49 8.38 52.88
N PRO A 1002 -11.58 9.60 52.31
CA PRO A 1002 -12.79 10.41 52.46
C PRO A 1002 -13.98 9.60 51.91
N GLU A 1003 -15.19 9.81 52.45
CA GLU A 1003 -16.39 9.12 52.01
C GLU A 1003 -16.75 9.53 50.57
N LEU A 1004 -16.19 8.83 49.57
CA LEU A 1004 -16.55 8.99 48.17
C LEU A 1004 -17.94 8.38 47.96
N HIS A 1005 -18.80 9.10 47.23
CA HIS A 1005 -20.05 8.55 46.76
C HIS A 1005 -19.93 8.29 45.26
N VAL A 1006 -19.76 7.02 44.90
CA VAL A 1006 -19.54 6.56 43.53
C VAL A 1006 -20.83 5.94 43.02
N GLN A 1007 -21.31 6.44 41.89
CA GLN A 1007 -22.50 5.94 41.21
C GLN A 1007 -22.13 5.55 39.79
N GLU A 1008 -22.30 4.28 39.46
CA GLU A 1008 -22.11 3.75 38.13
C GLU A 1008 -23.48 3.64 37.45
N VAL A 1009 -23.65 4.32 36.32
CA VAL A 1009 -24.91 4.36 35.58
C VAL A 1009 -24.68 3.83 34.16
N SER A 1010 -25.43 2.80 33.80
CA SER A 1010 -25.48 2.28 32.43
C SER A 1010 -26.06 3.30 31.46
N VAL A 1011 -25.62 3.21 30.21
CA VAL A 1011 -26.19 4.02 29.14
C VAL A 1011 -27.71 3.80 29.04
N LYS A 1012 -28.47 4.90 28.95
CA LYS A 1012 -29.94 4.84 28.81
C LYS A 1012 -30.35 4.60 27.36
N ASN A 1013 -29.62 5.22 26.44
CA ASN A 1013 -29.82 5.11 25.01
C ASN A 1013 -28.47 5.26 24.31
N ALA A 1014 -28.21 4.40 23.34
CA ALA A 1014 -27.03 4.46 22.50
C ALA A 1014 -27.44 4.34 21.04
N ASP A 1015 -27.00 5.27 20.18
CA ASP A 1015 -27.39 5.33 18.78
C ASP A 1015 -26.15 5.26 17.88
N LEU A 1016 -25.99 4.16 17.14
CA LEU A 1016 -24.92 3.98 16.17
C LEU A 1016 -25.35 4.54 14.82
N HIS A 1017 -24.54 5.41 14.22
CA HIS A 1017 -24.82 6.01 12.92
C HIS A 1017 -23.54 6.54 12.25
N PHE A 1018 -23.61 6.88 10.97
CA PHE A 1018 -22.47 7.49 10.27
C PHE A 1018 -22.40 9.01 10.52
N LEU A 1019 -21.23 9.51 10.92
CA LEU A 1019 -20.96 10.94 11.06
C LEU A 1019 -20.07 11.46 9.92
N GLY A 1020 -18.95 10.76 9.70
CA GLY A 1020 -17.80 11.19 8.89
C GLY A 1020 -16.54 11.39 9.76
N TYR A 1021 -15.59 12.17 9.25
CA TYR A 1021 -14.22 12.29 9.74
C TYR A 1021 -13.92 13.74 10.21
N PRO A 1022 -13.96 14.04 11.52
CA PRO A 1022 -13.57 15.33 12.08
C PRO A 1022 -12.16 15.73 11.69
N ARG A 1023 -11.98 16.99 11.29
CA ARG A 1023 -10.68 17.51 10.91
C ARG A 1023 -9.78 17.72 12.12
N GLY A 1024 -8.54 17.26 11.99
CA GLY A 1024 -7.47 17.59 12.91
C GLY A 1024 -7.12 19.08 12.83
N TYR A 1025 -6.86 19.71 13.98
CA TYR A 1025 -6.34 21.07 14.08
C TYR A 1025 -5.39 21.20 15.27
N SER A 1026 -4.46 22.15 15.18
CA SER A 1026 -3.60 22.52 16.30
C SER A 1026 -3.81 23.99 16.69
N PRO A 1027 -4.41 24.29 17.86
CA PRO A 1027 -4.67 25.66 18.31
C PRO A 1027 -3.44 26.59 18.37
N ASP A 1028 -2.25 26.02 18.57
CA ASP A 1028 -0.99 26.73 18.84
C ASP A 1028 0.17 26.24 17.95
N GLY A 1029 -0.13 25.38 16.96
CA GLY A 1029 0.87 24.78 16.07
C GLY A 1029 1.72 23.66 16.67
N ARG A 1030 1.43 23.20 17.90
CA ARG A 1030 2.16 22.10 18.55
C ARG A 1030 1.42 20.77 18.43
N HIS A 1031 2.10 19.65 18.65
CA HIS A 1031 1.48 18.34 18.85
C HIS A 1031 0.99 18.19 20.31
N PRO A 1032 0.07 17.25 20.60
CA PRO A 1032 -0.70 16.46 19.63
C PRO A 1032 -1.77 17.33 18.95
N ILE A 1033 -2.19 16.89 17.75
CA ILE A 1033 -3.31 17.47 17.01
C ILE A 1033 -4.62 17.13 17.76
N LEU A 1034 -5.56 18.07 17.79
CA LEU A 1034 -6.90 17.89 18.36
C LEU A 1034 -7.93 17.78 17.23
N TYR A 1035 -9.17 17.39 17.54
CA TYR A 1035 -10.21 17.18 16.53
C TYR A 1035 -11.39 18.13 16.70
N ASP A 1036 -11.84 18.70 15.59
CA ASP A 1036 -13.00 19.61 15.56
C ASP A 1036 -14.26 18.84 15.14
N TYR A 1037 -15.14 18.58 16.12
CA TYR A 1037 -16.37 17.82 15.95
C TYR A 1037 -17.33 18.43 14.91
N ASP A 1038 -17.37 19.76 14.80
CA ASP A 1038 -18.31 20.44 13.91
C ASP A 1038 -17.79 20.56 12.47
N ASN A 1039 -16.51 20.20 12.25
CA ASN A 1039 -15.82 20.29 10.96
C ASN A 1039 -15.46 18.91 10.42
N VAL A 1040 -16.45 18.28 9.78
CA VAL A 1040 -16.40 16.87 9.38
C VAL A 1040 -16.25 16.73 7.86
N ASP A 1041 -15.27 15.92 7.43
CA ASP A 1041 -15.19 15.43 6.06
C ASP A 1041 -16.03 14.15 5.92
N ARG A 1042 -16.76 13.99 4.82
CA ARG A 1042 -17.61 12.80 4.58
C ARG A 1042 -17.11 11.95 3.42
N GLY A 1043 -16.06 12.37 2.72
CA GLY A 1043 -15.58 11.75 1.50
C GLY A 1043 -14.13 11.27 1.59
N VAL A 1044 -13.71 10.75 2.75
CA VAL A 1044 -12.34 10.26 2.94
C VAL A 1044 -12.22 8.79 2.55
N ALA A 1045 -11.29 8.53 1.64
CA ALA A 1045 -11.02 7.28 0.95
C ALA A 1045 -10.23 6.26 1.78
N TRP A 1046 -10.63 6.02 3.04
CA TRP A 1046 -10.06 4.94 3.83
C TRP A 1046 -10.45 3.55 3.28
N LYS A 1047 -9.75 2.50 3.69
CA LYS A 1047 -10.14 1.09 3.52
C LYS A 1047 -11.18 0.72 4.60
N ILE A 1048 -11.94 -0.37 4.41
CA ILE A 1048 -12.84 -0.95 5.44
C ILE A 1048 -12.39 -2.39 5.66
N MET A 1049 -12.65 -2.98 6.83
CA MET A 1049 -12.47 -4.42 7.09
C MET A 1049 -13.75 -5.23 6.81
N GLU A 1050 -13.66 -6.47 6.30
CA GLU A 1050 -14.85 -7.24 5.91
C GLU A 1050 -15.45 -7.95 7.08
N GLY A 1051 -16.76 -7.81 7.22
CA GLY A 1051 -17.54 -8.74 8.01
C GLY A 1051 -18.89 -8.19 8.36
N ASN A 1052 -19.41 -8.68 9.49
CA ASN A 1052 -20.70 -8.27 9.98
C ASN A 1052 -20.52 -7.18 11.02
N TYR A 1053 -20.96 -5.98 10.67
CA TYR A 1053 -21.01 -4.82 11.55
C TYR A 1053 -22.37 -4.69 12.21
N THR A 1054 -22.39 -3.95 13.32
CA THR A 1054 -23.64 -3.64 13.98
C THR A 1054 -24.48 -2.69 13.12
N ARG A 1055 -25.79 -2.98 13.05
CA ARG A 1055 -26.78 -2.15 12.35
C ARG A 1055 -26.87 -0.77 13.00
N TYR A 1056 -27.14 0.25 12.20
CA TYR A 1056 -27.43 1.58 12.73
C TYR A 1056 -28.71 1.63 13.57
N GLY A 1057 -28.78 2.64 14.42
CA GLY A 1057 -29.86 2.88 15.37
C GLY A 1057 -29.51 2.44 16.79
N GLU A 1058 -30.56 2.14 17.57
CA GLU A 1058 -30.46 1.84 18.99
C GLU A 1058 -29.64 0.56 19.27
N VAL A 1059 -28.60 0.67 20.10
CA VAL A 1059 -27.71 -0.43 20.51
C VAL A 1059 -27.39 -0.47 22.02
N ALA A 1060 -28.08 0.25 22.90
CA ALA A 1060 -27.76 0.33 24.33
C ALA A 1060 -27.72 -1.03 25.04
N GLU A 1061 -28.54 -1.98 24.60
CA GLU A 1061 -28.58 -3.36 25.13
C GLU A 1061 -27.20 -4.05 25.04
N LEU A 1062 -26.40 -3.73 24.01
CA LEU A 1062 -25.07 -4.30 23.81
C LEU A 1062 -24.00 -3.68 24.72
N LEU A 1063 -24.31 -2.58 25.41
CA LEU A 1063 -23.35 -1.81 26.19
C LEU A 1063 -23.59 -1.91 27.71
N GLU A 1064 -24.55 -2.75 28.12
CA GLU A 1064 -24.93 -2.90 29.53
C GLU A 1064 -23.84 -3.58 30.37
N LYS A 1065 -23.11 -4.53 29.77
CA LYS A 1065 -22.05 -5.30 30.41
C LYS A 1065 -21.13 -5.94 29.38
N ALA A 1066 -19.85 -6.11 29.75
CA ALA A 1066 -18.91 -6.89 28.97
C ALA A 1066 -19.32 -8.37 28.94
N ASP A 1067 -19.76 -8.86 27.79
CA ASP A 1067 -20.18 -10.24 27.58
C ASP A 1067 -19.94 -10.76 26.16
N ASP A 1068 -18.89 -10.22 25.53
CA ASP A 1068 -18.43 -10.52 24.19
C ASP A 1068 -19.49 -10.24 23.11
N CYS A 1069 -20.44 -9.33 23.31
CA CYS A 1069 -21.50 -9.00 22.35
C CYS A 1069 -21.41 -7.52 21.94
N TYR A 1070 -20.65 -7.27 20.89
CA TYR A 1070 -20.15 -5.95 20.57
C TYR A 1070 -21.09 -5.06 19.74
N VAL A 1071 -21.07 -3.76 20.00
CA VAL A 1071 -21.26 -2.77 18.93
C VAL A 1071 -19.99 -2.79 18.08
N ILE A 1072 -20.08 -3.41 16.91
CA ILE A 1072 -19.01 -3.42 15.91
C ILE A 1072 -19.20 -2.20 15.03
N MET A 1073 -18.34 -1.20 15.22
CA MET A 1073 -18.35 0.05 14.48
C MET A 1073 -17.11 0.15 13.59
N GLY A 1074 -17.30 0.68 12.38
CA GLY A 1074 -16.23 0.93 11.43
C GLY A 1074 -15.90 2.41 11.31
N ARG A 1075 -14.93 2.71 10.46
CA ARG A 1075 -14.52 4.08 10.11
C ARG A 1075 -15.66 5.07 9.85
N GLY A 1076 -15.50 6.28 10.34
CA GLY A 1076 -16.44 7.40 10.21
C GLY A 1076 -17.75 7.22 10.98
N GLU A 1077 -17.91 6.13 11.72
CA GLU A 1077 -19.13 5.83 12.49
C GLU A 1077 -19.04 6.35 13.90
N GLU A 1078 -20.15 6.94 14.34
CA GLU A 1078 -20.35 7.51 15.64
C GLU A 1078 -21.36 6.68 16.45
N LEU A 1079 -21.03 6.47 17.71
CA LEU A 1079 -21.93 5.96 18.73
C LEU A 1079 -22.25 7.08 19.73
N THR A 1080 -23.49 7.58 19.68
CA THR A 1080 -23.98 8.57 20.65
C THR A 1080 -24.42 7.89 21.93
N LEU A 1081 -23.79 8.20 23.06
CA LEU A 1081 -24.13 7.68 24.38
C LEU A 1081 -24.90 8.72 25.20
N ARG A 1082 -26.06 8.34 25.74
CA ARG A 1082 -26.92 9.21 26.56
C ARG A 1082 -27.13 8.63 27.95
N PHE A 1083 -26.85 9.43 28.97
CA PHE A 1083 -27.06 9.09 30.38
C PHE A 1083 -28.06 10.05 31.00
N SER A 1084 -29.08 9.53 31.67
CA SER A 1084 -30.09 10.37 32.33
C SER A 1084 -29.50 11.11 33.53
N VAL A 1085 -29.73 12.42 33.65
CA VAL A 1085 -29.32 13.17 34.85
C VAL A 1085 -30.06 12.64 36.08
N ASP A 1086 -31.31 12.22 35.93
CA ASP A 1086 -32.16 11.69 37.01
C ASP A 1086 -31.71 10.30 37.50
N ALA A 1087 -30.78 9.64 36.80
CA ALA A 1087 -30.19 8.38 37.25
C ALA A 1087 -29.14 8.58 38.35
N PHE A 1088 -28.74 9.83 38.62
CA PHE A 1088 -27.76 10.17 39.64
C PHE A 1088 -28.40 10.93 40.79
N ASP A 1089 -27.97 10.61 42.01
CA ASP A 1089 -28.34 11.35 43.21
C ASP A 1089 -27.87 12.80 43.16
N GLN A 1090 -28.51 13.66 43.97
CA GLN A 1090 -28.04 15.03 44.17
C GLN A 1090 -26.68 15.05 44.88
N VAL A 1091 -25.78 15.90 44.39
CA VAL A 1091 -24.47 16.11 45.01
C VAL A 1091 -24.65 16.67 46.42
N ARG A 1092 -24.09 16.00 47.42
CA ARG A 1092 -24.16 16.41 48.84
C ARG A 1092 -23.55 17.80 49.03
N ALA A 1093 -24.06 18.58 49.98
CA ALA A 1093 -23.47 19.87 50.31
C ALA A 1093 -22.00 19.72 50.74
N GLY A 1094 -21.10 20.55 50.20
CA GLY A 1094 -19.66 20.46 50.44
C GLY A 1094 -18.91 19.47 49.53
N TYR A 1095 -19.61 18.81 48.61
CA TYR A 1095 -19.04 17.91 47.60
C TYR A 1095 -19.20 18.52 46.20
N GLN A 1096 -18.40 18.02 45.27
CA GLN A 1096 -18.47 18.28 43.84
C GLN A 1096 -18.43 16.93 43.08
N ARG A 1097 -18.93 16.92 41.85
CA ARG A 1097 -18.98 15.72 41.01
C ARG A 1097 -17.92 15.76 39.92
N SER A 1098 -17.19 14.66 39.76
CA SER A 1098 -16.37 14.35 38.59
C SER A 1098 -16.95 13.16 37.85
N PHE A 1099 -16.72 13.08 36.55
CA PHE A 1099 -17.20 12.00 35.70
C PHE A 1099 -16.05 11.21 35.11
N ILE A 1100 -16.22 9.89 35.02
CA ILE A 1100 -15.31 8.95 34.38
C ILE A 1100 -16.16 8.07 33.47
N LEU A 1101 -15.75 7.92 32.21
CA LEU A 1101 -16.30 6.92 31.33
C LEU A 1101 -15.57 5.60 31.61
N LYS A 1102 -16.32 4.56 31.95
CA LYS A 1102 -15.83 3.18 31.91
C LYS A 1102 -16.22 2.58 30.57
N THR A 1103 -15.25 2.04 29.86
CA THR A 1103 -15.48 1.32 28.60
C THR A 1103 -14.91 -0.08 28.68
N ASP A 1104 -15.52 -1.00 27.93
CA ASP A 1104 -14.90 -2.25 27.56
C ASP A 1104 -14.92 -2.36 26.04
N SER A 1105 -13.74 -2.37 25.42
CA SER A 1105 -13.60 -2.31 23.98
C SER A 1105 -12.31 -2.92 23.48
N PHE A 1106 -12.41 -3.65 22.36
CA PHE A 1106 -11.24 -3.99 21.55
C PHE A 1106 -11.18 -3.08 20.32
N CYS A 1107 -10.00 -2.85 19.79
CA CYS A 1107 -9.83 -2.14 18.53
C CYS A 1107 -8.80 -2.86 17.65
N LYS A 1108 -8.99 -2.83 16.33
CA LYS A 1108 -8.15 -3.56 15.38
C LYS A 1108 -7.90 -2.72 14.14
N ASP A 1109 -6.63 -2.53 13.82
CA ASP A 1109 -6.20 -1.68 12.72
C ASP A 1109 -5.83 -2.41 11.44
N MET A 1110 -5.63 -1.63 10.38
CA MET A 1110 -5.40 -2.12 9.02
C MET A 1110 -3.94 -1.97 8.55
N ASP A 1111 -2.97 -1.77 9.45
CA ASP A 1111 -1.56 -1.77 9.06
C ASP A 1111 -1.19 -3.10 8.40
N LEU A 1112 -0.28 -3.07 7.41
CA LEU A 1112 0.13 -4.25 6.67
C LEU A 1112 0.54 -5.37 7.62
N TYR A 1113 1.15 -5.04 8.78
CA TYR A 1113 1.68 -5.87 9.90
C TYR A 1113 0.76 -6.10 11.10
N SER A 1114 -0.48 -5.64 11.05
CA SER A 1114 -1.52 -5.98 12.03
C SER A 1114 -2.41 -7.19 11.71
N ALA A 1115 -2.92 -7.84 12.75
CA ALA A 1115 -3.72 -9.06 12.64
C ALA A 1115 -4.96 -8.98 11.77
N TYR A 1116 -4.95 -9.75 10.69
CA TYR A 1116 -6.13 -9.83 9.82
C TYR A 1116 -6.64 -8.42 9.51
N PRO A 1117 -5.77 -7.61 8.89
CA PRO A 1117 -5.96 -6.16 8.78
C PRO A 1117 -7.09 -5.80 7.80
N ASP A 1118 -7.81 -6.81 7.31
CA ASP A 1118 -8.80 -6.73 6.24
C ASP A 1118 -10.14 -7.32 6.62
N THR A 1119 -10.28 -7.92 7.81
CA THR A 1119 -11.53 -8.55 8.28
C THR A 1119 -11.94 -8.06 9.64
N VAL A 1120 -13.25 -7.97 9.90
CA VAL A 1120 -13.82 -7.85 11.24
C VAL A 1120 -13.58 -9.14 12.03
N GLU A 1121 -13.57 -10.27 11.34
CA GLU A 1121 -13.22 -11.55 11.95
C GLU A 1121 -11.69 -11.72 12.05
N PRO A 1122 -11.20 -12.63 12.89
CA PRO A 1122 -11.92 -13.27 13.99
C PRO A 1122 -12.32 -12.27 15.06
N LEU A 1123 -13.54 -12.41 15.60
CA LEU A 1123 -13.94 -11.62 16.76
C LEU A 1123 -13.05 -11.90 17.98
N PRO A 1124 -12.64 -10.85 18.74
CA PRO A 1124 -12.00 -11.02 20.02
C PRO A 1124 -12.99 -11.58 21.07
N PHE A 1125 -12.47 -12.08 22.18
CA PHE A 1125 -13.27 -12.46 23.36
C PHE A 1125 -12.40 -12.50 24.61
N HIS A 1126 -12.99 -12.19 25.76
CA HIS A 1126 -12.25 -11.98 27.02
C HIS A 1126 -11.45 -13.20 27.50
N SER A 1127 -11.94 -14.42 27.21
CA SER A 1127 -11.26 -15.64 27.64
C SER A 1127 -10.17 -16.14 26.68
N MET A 1128 -9.85 -15.37 25.62
CA MET A 1128 -8.80 -15.75 24.67
C MET A 1128 -7.42 -15.65 25.31
N SER A 1129 -6.51 -16.57 24.97
CA SER A 1129 -5.15 -16.57 25.51
C SER A 1129 -4.27 -15.47 24.91
N HIS A 1130 -4.43 -15.20 23.61
CA HIS A 1130 -3.78 -14.14 22.86
C HIS A 1130 -4.62 -13.78 21.62
N TYR A 1131 -4.37 -12.62 21.02
CA TYR A 1131 -4.84 -12.33 19.67
C TYR A 1131 -3.64 -12.23 18.72
N PRO A 1132 -3.67 -12.89 17.57
CA PRO A 1132 -4.79 -13.68 17.10
C PRO A 1132 -4.76 -15.10 17.66
N TYR A 1133 -5.86 -15.58 18.27
CA TYR A 1133 -5.87 -16.82 19.04
C TYR A 1133 -5.57 -18.08 18.21
N GLY A 1134 -4.96 -19.08 18.88
CA GLY A 1134 -4.65 -20.38 18.29
C GLY A 1134 -5.88 -21.26 18.05
N LEU A 1135 -5.66 -22.41 17.42
CA LEU A 1135 -6.71 -23.24 16.80
C LEU A 1135 -7.61 -24.01 17.74
N ASN A 1136 -7.17 -24.15 18.99
CA ASN A 1136 -7.94 -24.78 20.03
C ASN A 1136 -8.90 -23.79 20.69
N GLU A 1137 -8.83 -22.52 20.28
CA GLU A 1137 -9.64 -21.42 20.77
C GLU A 1137 -10.50 -20.87 19.63
N LYS A 1138 -11.70 -20.42 19.98
CA LYS A 1138 -12.64 -19.79 19.05
C LYS A 1138 -13.55 -18.86 19.82
N TYR A 1139 -14.06 -17.85 19.12
CA TYR A 1139 -15.12 -17.02 19.65
C TYR A 1139 -16.31 -17.88 20.14
N PRO A 1140 -16.90 -17.59 21.33
CA PRO A 1140 -17.96 -18.40 21.91
C PRO A 1140 -19.18 -18.58 20.99
N ASP A 1141 -19.57 -19.84 20.74
CA ASP A 1141 -20.72 -20.21 19.89
C ASP A 1141 -21.85 -20.81 20.73
N ASP A 1142 -22.51 -19.97 21.51
CA ASP A 1142 -23.72 -20.29 22.28
C ASP A 1142 -24.96 -19.56 21.73
N GLU A 1143 -26.14 -19.87 22.27
CA GLU A 1143 -27.38 -19.30 21.76
C GLU A 1143 -27.49 -17.78 21.96
N LYS A 1144 -26.84 -17.24 23.01
CA LYS A 1144 -26.83 -15.80 23.25
C LYS A 1144 -26.04 -15.08 22.16
N ARG A 1145 -24.84 -15.56 21.83
CA ARG A 1145 -23.98 -14.94 20.79
C ARG A 1145 -24.57 -15.12 19.40
N ARG A 1146 -25.19 -16.28 19.11
CA ARG A 1146 -25.93 -16.46 17.84
C ARG A 1146 -27.11 -15.51 17.69
N GLU A 1147 -27.86 -15.25 18.77
CA GLU A 1147 -28.97 -14.29 18.73
C GLU A 1147 -28.48 -12.84 18.62
N TYR A 1148 -27.39 -12.48 19.31
CA TYR A 1148 -26.71 -11.20 19.16
C TYR A 1148 -26.33 -10.93 17.69
N GLN A 1149 -25.62 -11.87 17.06
CA GLN A 1149 -25.21 -11.75 15.66
C GLN A 1149 -26.41 -11.58 14.72
N ARG A 1150 -27.49 -12.36 14.92
CA ARG A 1150 -28.73 -12.25 14.13
C ARG A 1150 -29.46 -10.91 14.30
N ARG A 1151 -29.45 -10.34 15.50
CA ARG A 1151 -30.22 -9.12 15.81
C ARG A 1151 -29.46 -7.84 15.52
N PHE A 1152 -28.15 -7.84 15.74
CA PHE A 1152 -27.34 -6.64 15.75
C PHE A 1152 -26.31 -6.62 14.62
N ASN A 1153 -25.54 -7.69 14.40
CA ASN A 1153 -24.53 -7.73 13.32
C ASN A 1153 -25.16 -8.03 11.95
N THR A 1154 -26.08 -7.17 11.52
CA THR A 1154 -26.87 -7.36 10.29
C THR A 1154 -26.41 -6.46 9.14
N ARG A 1155 -25.49 -5.53 9.42
CA ARG A 1155 -24.86 -4.73 8.38
C ARG A 1155 -23.60 -5.44 7.92
N ARG A 1156 -23.72 -6.24 6.87
CA ARG A 1156 -22.57 -6.92 6.29
C ARG A 1156 -21.84 -5.95 5.38
N VAL A 1157 -20.64 -5.57 5.78
CA VAL A 1157 -19.73 -4.76 4.99
C VAL A 1157 -18.66 -5.72 4.56
N GLY A 1158 -18.91 -6.47 3.48
CA GLY A 1158 -18.07 -7.61 3.17
C GLY A 1158 -18.77 -8.84 2.65
N GLY A 1159 -19.05 -8.90 1.35
CA GLY A 1159 -19.83 -9.96 0.73
C GLY A 1159 -21.32 -9.93 1.08
N PRO A 1160 -22.23 -10.34 0.18
CA PRO A 1160 -23.64 -10.17 0.43
C PRO A 1160 -24.21 -11.33 1.24
N GLY A 1161 -25.41 -11.06 1.77
CA GLY A 1161 -26.07 -11.82 2.82
C GLY A 1161 -26.68 -13.17 2.42
N ASN A 1162 -26.88 -13.96 3.47
CA ASN A 1162 -27.51 -15.27 3.57
C ASN A 1162 -26.79 -16.45 2.92
#